data_AF-A0A669PRV1-F1
#
_entry.id   AF-A0A669PRV1-F1
#
_cell.length_a   1.000
_cell.length_b   1.000
_cell.length_c   1.000
_cell.angle_alpha   90.00
_cell.angle_beta   90.00
_cell.angle_gamma   90.00
#
_symmetry.space_group_name_H-M   'P 1'
#
loop_
_entity.id
_entity.type
_entity.pdbx_description
1 polymer ?
#
loop_
_entity_poly.entity_id
_entity_poly.type
_entity_poly.pdbx_seq_one_letter_code
_entity_poly.pdbx_strand_id
1 'polypeptide(L)'
;MVQKEGQAALEEPQGSPNPAAAPGAPLEPPGAAAGAVPGGEETDTETETALGSRRFLCGVVEGFYGRPWVMEQRKELFRRLQKWGLNTYLYAPKDDYKHRMFWREMYSVEEAEQLMTLISAAREHEIEFIYAISPGLDITFSNPKEVSTLKRKLDQVSQFGCRSFALLFDDIDHNMCAADKEVFSSFAHAQVSITNEIYQYLGEPDTFLFCPTEYCGTFCYPNVAQSPYLRTVGEKLLPGIDVLWTGPKVVSKDIPVESIEEVSKIIRRAPVIWDNIHANDYDQKRLFLGPYKGRSTELIPRLKGVLTNPNCEFEANYVAIHTLATWYKSNMNGVRKDVVMTDTEDSTVSIQIKLENEGSDEDIETDVLYSPQMALKLALTEWLQEFGVPQQYSSRQVAHSGAKTAVGDVGPLVAPSSLNAATVVTTVYQEPIMSQGAALSSEPPALVKEEEKKQSDEEPMDMVVEKQDDADKNANQILTDIAEAKMTEELKPMDTDKESIAESKSPEMSMQEDSGSDIAPMQTDEQINKEQFVPGPNEKPLYAVEPVTLEDLQLLADLFYLPYEHGPKGAQMLREFQWLRANSSVVSVNCKGKDAEKIEEWRNRAAKFEEMCSLVMGMFTRLSNCANRTILYDMYSYVWDIKSIMSMVKSFVQWLAFAAY
;
A
#
# COMPACT_ATOMS: atom_id res chain seq x y z
N MET A 1 11.17 60.41 -23.88
CA MET A 1 11.19 61.66 -24.69
C MET A 1 11.58 61.26 -26.12
N VAL A 2 10.64 61.30 -27.07
CA VAL A 2 10.41 62.40 -28.06
C VAL A 2 11.40 62.29 -29.23
N GLN A 3 11.02 61.61 -30.33
CA GLN A 3 10.71 62.15 -31.68
C GLN A 3 11.98 62.39 -32.57
N LYS A 4 11.98 62.44 -33.93
CA LYS A 4 10.93 62.70 -34.96
C LYS A 4 11.44 62.34 -36.40
N GLU A 5 10.49 62.14 -37.36
CA GLU A 5 10.56 62.40 -38.84
C GLU A 5 11.65 61.75 -39.74
N GLY A 6 11.46 61.53 -41.06
CA GLY A 6 10.33 61.84 -41.99
C GLY A 6 10.50 61.21 -43.40
N GLN A 7 9.52 61.40 -44.32
CA GLN A 7 9.40 60.76 -45.66
C GLN A 7 9.74 61.70 -46.85
N ALA A 8 10.04 61.13 -48.04
CA ALA A 8 9.58 61.53 -49.42
C ALA A 8 10.54 60.94 -50.53
N ALA A 9 10.06 60.14 -51.50
CA ALA A 9 9.68 60.50 -52.90
C ALA A 9 10.89 60.62 -53.89
N LEU A 10 10.84 60.34 -55.21
CA LEU A 10 9.76 60.08 -56.18
C LEU A 10 10.34 59.45 -57.50
N GLU A 11 9.44 59.06 -58.44
CA GLU A 11 9.57 58.83 -59.90
C GLU A 11 9.51 57.41 -60.49
N GLU A 12 8.66 57.32 -61.53
CA GLU A 12 8.22 56.22 -62.41
C GLU A 12 8.35 56.77 -63.87
N PRO A 13 8.10 56.06 -65.01
CA PRO A 13 6.72 55.72 -65.41
C PRO A 13 6.46 54.66 -66.53
N GLN A 14 5.16 54.45 -66.82
CA GLN A 14 4.50 54.06 -68.10
C GLN A 14 4.24 52.57 -68.46
N GLY A 15 2.94 52.26 -68.69
CA GLY A 15 2.50 51.20 -69.62
C GLY A 15 1.15 50.53 -69.32
N SER A 16 0.03 51.05 -69.85
CA SER A 16 -1.30 50.39 -69.89
C SER A 16 -1.89 50.48 -71.32
N PRO A 17 -2.90 49.68 -71.76
CA PRO A 17 -4.25 49.63 -71.17
C PRO A 17 -5.00 48.26 -71.19
N ASN A 18 -6.21 48.24 -70.60
CA ASN A 18 -7.22 47.15 -70.56
C ASN A 18 -8.35 47.42 -71.61
N PRO A 19 -9.25 46.49 -72.05
CA PRO A 19 -10.53 46.28 -71.32
C PRO A 19 -11.41 44.99 -71.57
N ALA A 20 -12.22 44.63 -70.55
CA ALA A 20 -13.67 44.25 -70.53
C ALA A 20 -14.38 43.13 -71.41
N ALA A 21 -14.89 42.10 -70.70
CA ALA A 21 -16.32 41.69 -70.50
C ALA A 21 -17.19 40.79 -71.47
N ALA A 22 -17.88 39.80 -70.83
CA ALA A 22 -19.24 39.23 -71.07
C ALA A 22 -19.50 38.21 -72.22
N PRO A 23 -20.65 37.44 -72.25
CA PRO A 23 -21.39 36.71 -71.18
C PRO A 23 -21.96 35.30 -71.61
N GLY A 24 -22.67 34.57 -70.73
CA GLY A 24 -23.74 33.62 -71.14
C GLY A 24 -23.90 32.29 -70.37
N ALA A 25 -25.12 31.99 -69.87
CA ALA A 25 -25.54 30.71 -69.27
C ALA A 25 -26.47 29.90 -70.21
N PRO A 26 -26.90 28.68 -69.83
CA PRO A 26 -28.33 28.50 -69.50
C PRO A 26 -28.64 27.58 -68.30
N LEU A 27 -29.93 27.46 -67.95
CA LEU A 27 -30.48 26.86 -66.72
C LEU A 27 -31.18 25.49 -66.90
N GLU A 28 -31.26 24.74 -65.78
CA GLU A 28 -32.26 23.78 -65.24
C GLU A 28 -33.67 23.58 -65.88
N PRO A 29 -34.55 22.64 -65.40
CA PRO A 29 -34.41 21.30 -64.77
C PRO A 29 -35.39 20.27 -65.45
N PRO A 30 -36.35 19.54 -64.81
CA PRO A 30 -36.36 18.63 -63.62
C PRO A 30 -36.89 17.18 -63.93
N GLY A 31 -36.93 16.27 -62.93
CA GLY A 31 -37.74 15.03 -62.97
C GLY A 31 -37.45 14.01 -61.85
N ALA A 32 -38.48 13.42 -61.23
CA ALA A 32 -38.35 12.60 -60.00
C ALA A 32 -38.92 11.17 -60.09
N ALA A 33 -38.54 10.35 -59.09
CA ALA A 33 -39.28 9.23 -58.46
C ALA A 33 -38.86 7.76 -58.74
N ALA A 34 -38.66 7.06 -57.61
CA ALA A 34 -38.93 5.65 -57.30
C ALA A 34 -38.10 4.50 -57.97
N GLY A 35 -37.62 3.58 -57.14
CA GLY A 35 -37.13 2.25 -57.55
C GLY A 35 -36.15 1.64 -56.54
N ALA A 36 -36.49 0.49 -55.96
CA ALA A 36 -35.70 -0.17 -54.91
C ALA A 36 -34.73 -1.24 -55.47
N VAL A 37 -33.54 -1.37 -54.84
CA VAL A 37 -32.92 -2.61 -54.27
C VAL A 37 -32.72 -3.85 -55.19
N PRO A 38 -31.67 -4.72 -55.03
CA PRO A 38 -30.35 -4.61 -54.37
C PRO A 38 -29.14 -5.03 -55.25
N GLY A 39 -27.93 -4.93 -54.69
CA GLY A 39 -26.94 -6.03 -54.79
C GLY A 39 -25.50 -5.64 -55.14
N GLY A 40 -24.54 -6.05 -54.31
CA GLY A 40 -23.10 -6.03 -54.62
C GLY A 40 -22.25 -5.33 -53.56
N GLU A 41 -21.47 -6.13 -52.82
CA GLU A 41 -20.50 -5.73 -51.81
C GLU A 41 -19.40 -4.81 -52.38
N GLU A 42 -19.06 -3.72 -51.68
CA GLU A 42 -17.70 -3.15 -51.67
C GLU A 42 -17.26 -2.91 -50.22
N THR A 43 -15.96 -3.08 -49.97
CA THR A 43 -15.35 -3.19 -48.64
C THR A 43 -14.72 -1.87 -48.20
N ASP A 44 -15.37 -1.13 -47.30
CA ASP A 44 -14.82 0.10 -46.72
C ASP A 44 -13.87 -0.19 -45.54
N THR A 45 -12.62 -0.55 -45.85
CA THR A 45 -11.52 -0.65 -44.88
C THR A 45 -10.90 0.73 -44.53
N GLU A 46 -11.72 1.74 -44.22
CA GLU A 46 -11.25 3.11 -43.91
C GLU A 46 -11.99 3.79 -42.74
N THR A 47 -12.03 3.17 -41.55
CA THR A 47 -12.46 3.87 -40.30
C THR A 47 -11.63 3.57 -39.03
N GLU A 48 -10.55 2.78 -39.10
CA GLU A 48 -9.89 2.23 -37.91
C GLU A 48 -8.67 3.02 -37.37
N THR A 49 -8.40 4.24 -37.85
CA THR A 49 -7.18 5.01 -37.51
C THR A 49 -7.42 6.35 -36.82
N ALA A 50 -8.62 6.60 -36.28
CA ALA A 50 -9.01 7.89 -35.69
C ALA A 50 -9.37 7.90 -34.19
N LEU A 51 -9.18 6.80 -33.46
CA LEU A 51 -9.09 6.84 -31.99
C LEU A 51 -7.62 6.74 -31.55
N GLY A 52 -7.03 7.88 -31.19
CA GLY A 52 -5.72 7.89 -30.53
C GLY A 52 -5.80 7.12 -29.21
N SER A 53 -4.98 6.06 -29.08
CA SER A 53 -5.04 5.14 -27.95
C SER A 53 -4.89 5.89 -26.63
N ARG A 54 -5.92 5.83 -25.77
CA ARG A 54 -5.99 6.55 -24.50
C ARG A 54 -4.95 5.98 -23.53
N ARG A 55 -3.81 6.65 -23.37
CA ARG A 55 -2.79 6.31 -22.35
C ARG A 55 -3.40 6.42 -20.94
N PHE A 56 -3.72 5.24 -20.39
CA PHE A 56 -4.23 5.02 -19.05
C PHE A 56 -3.11 4.41 -18.18
N LEU A 57 -2.81 5.05 -17.05
CA LEU A 57 -1.72 4.64 -16.17
C LEU A 57 -2.20 3.51 -15.26
N CYS A 58 -1.74 2.26 -15.45
CA CYS A 58 -2.11 1.15 -14.58
C CYS A 58 -0.88 0.40 -14.07
N GLY A 59 -0.79 0.22 -12.75
CA GLY A 59 0.36 -0.42 -12.13
C GLY A 59 0.47 -0.15 -10.64
N VAL A 60 1.69 0.11 -10.17
CA VAL A 60 2.03 0.15 -8.75
C VAL A 60 2.67 1.48 -8.36
N VAL A 61 2.29 2.00 -7.20
CA VAL A 61 3.05 3.02 -6.48
C VAL A 61 3.72 2.36 -5.29
N GLU A 62 5.04 2.53 -5.16
CA GLU A 62 5.75 2.22 -3.92
C GLU A 62 5.63 3.46 -3.03
N GLY A 63 4.54 3.56 -2.26
CA GLY A 63 4.10 4.82 -1.62
C GLY A 63 3.85 4.75 -0.11
N PHE A 64 4.13 3.59 0.49
CA PHE A 64 3.90 3.25 1.89
C PHE A 64 5.00 3.79 2.83
N TYR A 65 4.67 3.80 4.13
CA TYR A 65 5.63 4.00 5.23
C TYR A 65 6.34 2.70 5.61
N GLY A 66 7.56 2.78 6.13
CA GLY A 66 8.41 1.63 6.44
C GLY A 66 9.47 1.36 5.38
N ARG A 67 10.16 0.21 5.52
CA ARG A 67 11.32 -0.17 4.70
C ARG A 67 10.99 -0.17 3.19
N PRO A 68 11.60 0.70 2.37
CA PRO A 68 11.42 0.68 0.92
C PRO A 68 11.91 -0.64 0.30
N TRP A 69 11.35 -1.02 -0.85
CA TRP A 69 11.79 -2.21 -1.58
C TRP A 69 13.22 -2.05 -2.09
N VAL A 70 13.97 -3.16 -2.14
CA VAL A 70 15.33 -3.14 -2.68
C VAL A 70 15.33 -3.18 -4.20
N MET A 71 16.45 -2.75 -4.79
CA MET A 71 16.67 -2.70 -6.24
C MET A 71 16.18 -3.94 -7.01
N GLU A 72 16.51 -5.14 -6.52
CA GLU A 72 16.15 -6.40 -7.20
C GLU A 72 14.65 -6.73 -7.09
N GLN A 73 13.98 -6.35 -6.00
CA GLN A 73 12.53 -6.44 -5.88
C GLN A 73 11.84 -5.51 -6.89
N ARG A 74 12.35 -4.28 -7.06
CA ARG A 74 11.81 -3.33 -8.05
C ARG A 74 12.02 -3.79 -9.51
N LYS A 75 13.14 -4.44 -9.83
CA LYS A 75 13.33 -5.07 -11.16
C LYS A 75 12.36 -6.23 -11.40
N GLU A 76 12.19 -7.11 -10.40
CA GLU A 76 11.21 -8.20 -10.46
C GLU A 76 9.78 -7.66 -10.57
N LEU A 77 9.46 -6.54 -9.91
CA LEU A 77 8.19 -5.84 -10.09
C LEU A 77 7.97 -5.46 -11.55
N PHE A 78 8.95 -4.83 -12.22
CA PHE A 78 8.81 -4.44 -13.62
C PHE A 78 8.55 -5.65 -14.53
N ARG A 79 9.24 -6.78 -14.28
CA ARG A 79 8.99 -8.05 -14.96
C ARG A 79 7.56 -8.58 -14.73
N ARG A 80 7.04 -8.50 -13.50
CA ARG A 80 5.65 -8.89 -13.17
C ARG A 80 4.62 -7.96 -13.80
N LEU A 81 4.85 -6.64 -13.78
CA LEU A 81 3.99 -5.64 -14.42
C LEU A 81 3.88 -5.92 -15.94
N GLN A 82 5.02 -6.09 -16.62
CA GLN A 82 5.05 -6.42 -18.05
C GLN A 82 4.35 -7.75 -18.35
N LYS A 83 4.66 -8.81 -17.58
CA LYS A 83 4.02 -10.15 -17.71
C LYS A 83 2.50 -10.08 -17.66
N TRP A 84 1.94 -9.18 -16.85
CA TRP A 84 0.50 -9.07 -16.64
C TRP A 84 -0.18 -7.97 -17.47
N GLY A 85 0.57 -7.16 -18.23
CA GLY A 85 0.04 -6.08 -19.07
C GLY A 85 -0.24 -4.77 -18.33
N LEU A 86 0.47 -4.53 -17.22
CA LEU A 86 0.52 -3.25 -16.51
C LEU A 86 1.71 -2.42 -17.02
N ASN A 87 1.63 -1.09 -16.90
CA ASN A 87 2.48 -0.16 -17.65
C ASN A 87 3.15 0.94 -16.83
N THR A 88 2.82 1.12 -15.54
CA THR A 88 3.30 2.27 -14.74
C THR A 88 3.90 1.84 -13.40
N TYR A 89 5.01 2.48 -13.02
CA TYR A 89 5.56 2.46 -11.66
C TYR A 89 5.83 3.89 -11.15
N LEU A 90 5.28 4.21 -9.98
CA LEU A 90 5.48 5.48 -9.29
C LEU A 90 6.42 5.30 -8.08
N TYR A 91 7.58 5.94 -8.13
CA TYR A 91 8.57 5.94 -7.07
C TYR A 91 8.21 6.99 -6.01
N ALA A 92 7.59 6.59 -4.89
CA ALA A 92 7.20 7.47 -3.81
C ALA A 92 7.46 6.94 -2.36
N PRO A 93 8.52 6.15 -2.08
CA PRO A 93 8.68 5.50 -0.78
C PRO A 93 8.89 6.54 0.32
N LYS A 94 7.99 6.57 1.32
CA LYS A 94 7.94 7.64 2.33
C LYS A 94 9.24 7.76 3.15
N ASP A 95 9.87 6.61 3.42
CA ASP A 95 11.09 6.50 4.22
C ASP A 95 12.39 6.46 3.37
N ASP A 96 12.33 6.70 2.05
CA ASP A 96 13.53 7.18 1.37
C ASP A 96 13.79 8.62 1.84
N TYR A 97 14.86 8.77 2.63
CA TYR A 97 15.35 10.04 3.14
C TYR A 97 15.41 11.13 2.05
N LYS A 98 15.85 10.82 0.82
CA LYS A 98 16.00 11.82 -0.25
C LYS A 98 14.75 12.02 -1.09
N HIS A 99 13.68 11.25 -0.86
CA HIS A 99 12.36 11.47 -1.45
C HIS A 99 11.52 12.49 -0.65
N ARG A 100 11.54 12.41 0.69
CA ARG A 100 10.70 13.23 1.59
C ARG A 100 11.50 14.07 2.60
N MET A 101 12.13 13.46 3.60
CA MET A 101 12.70 14.19 4.75
C MET A 101 13.85 15.14 4.39
N PHE A 102 14.75 14.71 3.51
CA PHE A 102 15.92 15.46 3.03
C PHE A 102 15.81 15.67 1.51
N TRP A 103 14.61 16.03 1.02
CA TRP A 103 14.30 16.16 -0.41
C TRP A 103 15.26 17.10 -1.17
N ARG A 104 15.84 18.10 -0.47
CA ARG A 104 16.83 19.05 -0.99
C ARG A 104 18.20 18.44 -1.31
N GLU A 105 18.53 17.30 -0.71
CA GLU A 105 19.82 16.65 -0.93
C GLU A 105 19.88 15.98 -2.30
N MET A 106 21.00 16.17 -2.99
CA MET A 106 21.30 15.49 -4.24
C MET A 106 21.62 14.02 -3.96
N TYR A 107 21.33 13.15 -4.92
CA TYR A 107 21.81 11.78 -4.88
C TYR A 107 23.34 11.74 -5.00
N SER A 108 24.00 10.84 -4.28
CA SER A 108 25.43 10.54 -4.40
C SER A 108 25.73 9.85 -5.74
N VAL A 109 27.00 9.59 -6.05
CA VAL A 109 27.38 8.90 -7.29
C VAL A 109 26.85 7.45 -7.28
N GLU A 110 26.91 6.80 -6.12
CA GLU A 110 26.48 5.43 -5.90
C GLU A 110 24.94 5.29 -5.97
N GLU A 111 24.22 6.25 -5.36
CA GLU A 111 22.75 6.32 -5.44
C GLU A 111 22.28 6.66 -6.87
N ALA A 112 23.01 7.54 -7.57
CA ALA A 112 22.75 7.91 -8.96
C ALA A 112 22.91 6.71 -9.90
N GLU A 113 23.97 5.91 -9.75
CA GLU A 113 24.20 4.69 -10.54
C GLU A 113 23.07 3.66 -10.33
N GLN A 114 22.61 3.50 -9.08
CA GLN A 114 21.46 2.64 -8.77
C GLN A 114 20.17 3.14 -9.44
N LEU A 115 19.86 4.45 -9.36
CA LEU A 115 18.68 5.02 -9.99
C LEU A 115 18.73 4.99 -11.52
N MET A 116 19.88 5.27 -12.15
CA MET A 116 20.08 5.12 -13.60
C MET A 116 19.82 3.68 -14.06
N THR A 117 20.30 2.70 -13.28
CA THR A 117 20.08 1.28 -13.54
C THR A 117 18.60 0.92 -13.39
N LEU A 118 17.89 1.52 -12.43
CA LEU A 118 16.48 1.25 -12.15
C LEU A 118 15.58 1.80 -13.26
N ILE A 119 15.80 3.06 -13.65
CA ILE A 119 15.10 3.72 -14.77
C ILE A 119 15.37 2.96 -16.09
N SER A 120 16.58 2.45 -16.28
CA SER A 120 16.91 1.63 -17.46
C SER A 120 16.22 0.28 -17.45
N ALA A 121 16.12 -0.39 -16.30
CA ALA A 121 15.38 -1.65 -16.15
C ALA A 121 13.86 -1.48 -16.34
N ALA A 122 13.29 -0.36 -15.89
CA ALA A 122 11.88 -0.02 -16.16
C ALA A 122 11.63 0.10 -17.67
N ARG A 123 12.50 0.85 -18.37
CA ARG A 123 12.44 1.01 -19.84
C ARG A 123 12.61 -0.31 -20.60
N GLU A 124 13.46 -1.22 -20.11
CA GLU A 124 13.65 -2.56 -20.71
C GLU A 124 12.38 -3.42 -20.64
N HIS A 125 11.58 -3.26 -19.58
CA HIS A 125 10.31 -3.97 -19.37
C HIS A 125 9.09 -3.15 -19.82
N GLU A 126 9.29 -2.08 -20.59
CA GLU A 126 8.23 -1.20 -21.11
C GLU A 126 7.37 -0.53 -20.02
N ILE A 127 7.92 -0.37 -18.82
CA ILE A 127 7.27 0.29 -17.67
C ILE A 127 7.63 1.77 -17.64
N GLU A 128 6.60 2.62 -17.60
CA GLU A 128 6.74 4.04 -17.34
C GLU A 128 7.20 4.27 -15.89
N PHE A 129 8.41 4.77 -15.72
CA PHE A 129 8.98 5.17 -14.44
C PHE A 129 8.66 6.64 -14.14
N ILE A 130 7.88 6.87 -13.09
CA ILE A 130 7.52 8.21 -12.61
C ILE A 130 8.28 8.49 -11.30
N TYR A 131 9.15 9.50 -11.29
CA TYR A 131 9.85 9.92 -10.07
C TYR A 131 9.02 10.93 -9.27
N ALA A 132 8.63 10.58 -8.04
CA ALA A 132 7.97 11.52 -7.14
C ALA A 132 8.94 12.16 -6.15
N ILE A 133 8.56 13.35 -5.64
CA ILE A 133 9.23 14.03 -4.54
C ILE A 133 8.20 14.70 -3.62
N SER A 134 8.45 14.65 -2.31
CA SER A 134 7.52 15.09 -1.27
C SER A 134 8.09 16.28 -0.46
N PRO A 135 8.17 17.50 -1.02
CA PRO A 135 8.79 18.64 -0.35
C PRO A 135 7.92 19.30 0.73
N GLY A 136 6.66 18.89 0.88
CA GLY A 136 5.63 19.62 1.62
C GLY A 136 5.83 19.80 3.13
N LEU A 137 6.75 19.05 3.77
CA LEU A 137 6.95 19.12 5.23
C LEU A 137 7.63 20.41 5.69
N ASP A 138 8.55 20.96 4.90
CA ASP A 138 9.44 22.05 5.33
C ASP A 138 9.79 23.07 4.24
N ILE A 139 9.15 23.00 3.07
CA ILE A 139 9.37 23.95 1.97
C ILE A 139 8.79 25.33 2.30
N THR A 140 9.58 26.39 2.05
CA THR A 140 9.07 27.77 1.98
C THR A 140 8.76 28.13 0.53
N PHE A 141 7.49 28.07 0.14
CA PHE A 141 7.06 28.17 -1.27
C PHE A 141 7.47 29.51 -1.94
N SER A 142 7.50 30.59 -1.17
CA SER A 142 7.84 31.95 -1.61
C SER A 142 9.35 32.18 -1.79
N ASN A 143 10.21 31.27 -1.31
CA ASN A 143 11.65 31.43 -1.36
C ASN A 143 12.21 30.86 -2.69
N PRO A 144 12.74 31.70 -3.61
CA PRO A 144 13.20 31.22 -4.91
C PRO A 144 14.41 30.27 -4.82
N LYS A 145 15.12 30.23 -3.68
CA LYS A 145 16.18 29.23 -3.44
C LYS A 145 15.63 27.82 -3.24
N GLU A 146 14.43 27.68 -2.67
CA GLU A 146 13.75 26.39 -2.51
C GLU A 146 13.32 25.87 -3.88
N VAL A 147 12.66 26.72 -4.68
CA VAL A 147 12.25 26.39 -6.05
C VAL A 147 13.47 26.02 -6.91
N SER A 148 14.57 26.76 -6.79
CA SER A 148 15.83 26.44 -7.49
C SER A 148 16.48 25.13 -7.02
N THR A 149 16.26 24.74 -5.76
CA THR A 149 16.75 23.45 -5.21
C THR A 149 15.91 22.29 -5.71
N LEU A 150 14.58 22.46 -5.75
CA LEU A 150 13.65 21.48 -6.33
C LEU A 150 13.94 21.23 -7.82
N LYS A 151 14.14 22.31 -8.60
CA LYS A 151 14.55 22.23 -10.02
C LYS A 151 15.83 21.40 -10.18
N ARG A 152 16.91 21.76 -9.47
CA ARG A 152 18.19 21.04 -9.51
C ARG A 152 18.07 19.55 -9.16
N LYS A 153 17.24 19.20 -8.17
CA LYS A 153 17.01 17.80 -7.78
C LYS A 153 16.29 17.01 -8.88
N LEU A 154 15.28 17.61 -9.51
CA LEU A 154 14.54 17.00 -10.61
C LEU A 154 15.39 16.92 -11.90
N ASP A 155 16.23 17.92 -12.18
CA ASP A 155 17.22 17.87 -13.27
C ASP A 155 18.21 16.71 -13.09
N GLN A 156 18.65 16.45 -11.85
CA GLN A 156 19.53 15.32 -11.56
C GLN A 156 18.87 13.99 -11.97
N VAL A 157 17.60 13.80 -11.61
CA VAL A 157 16.86 12.57 -11.95
C VAL A 157 16.47 12.50 -13.43
N SER A 158 16.22 13.65 -14.06
CA SER A 158 16.07 13.77 -15.52
C SER A 158 17.35 13.32 -16.25
N GLN A 159 18.53 13.72 -15.77
CA GLN A 159 19.82 13.27 -16.29
C GLN A 159 20.07 11.76 -16.10
N PHE A 160 19.38 11.11 -15.15
CA PHE A 160 19.40 9.64 -15.02
C PHE A 160 18.54 8.93 -16.08
N GLY A 161 17.82 9.68 -16.91
CA GLY A 161 16.95 9.19 -17.99
C GLY A 161 15.46 9.17 -17.64
N CYS A 162 15.06 9.70 -16.48
CA CYS A 162 13.65 9.82 -16.10
C CYS A 162 12.94 10.87 -16.96
N ARG A 163 11.67 10.63 -17.32
CA ARG A 163 10.87 11.51 -18.19
C ARG A 163 9.55 11.96 -17.58
N SER A 164 9.07 11.25 -16.57
CA SER A 164 7.77 11.48 -15.93
C SER A 164 7.99 11.75 -14.45
N PHE A 165 7.26 12.72 -13.88
CA PHE A 165 7.54 13.25 -12.54
C PHE A 165 6.26 13.41 -11.72
N ALA A 166 6.41 13.55 -10.40
CA ALA A 166 5.30 13.86 -9.51
C ALA A 166 5.72 14.78 -8.34
N LEU A 167 4.86 15.71 -7.97
CA LEU A 167 4.96 16.43 -6.69
C LEU A 167 3.85 15.96 -5.75
N LEU A 168 4.24 15.56 -4.53
CA LEU A 168 3.32 15.05 -3.52
C LEU A 168 3.22 16.01 -2.33
N PHE A 169 1.98 16.35 -1.96
CA PHE A 169 1.65 17.18 -0.82
C PHE A 169 0.70 16.45 0.14
N ASP A 170 0.85 15.12 0.23
CA ASP A 170 0.13 14.22 1.13
C ASP A 170 0.72 14.24 2.56
N ASP A 171 -0.14 14.02 3.55
CA ASP A 171 0.22 13.93 4.98
C ASP A 171 1.01 15.14 5.51
N ILE A 172 0.53 16.35 5.23
CA ILE A 172 1.09 17.62 5.72
C ILE A 172 0.01 18.53 6.30
N ASP A 173 0.40 19.45 7.18
CA ASP A 173 -0.49 20.46 7.75
C ASP A 173 -0.89 21.52 6.70
N HIS A 174 -2.06 22.13 6.85
CA HIS A 174 -2.56 23.19 5.96
C HIS A 174 -1.95 24.58 6.25
N ASN A 175 -1.17 24.72 7.33
CA ASN A 175 -0.56 25.95 7.77
C ASN A 175 0.74 26.29 7.03
N MET A 176 0.67 27.32 6.20
CA MET A 176 1.85 27.98 5.64
C MET A 176 2.62 28.82 6.68
N CYS A 177 3.93 29.01 6.43
CA CYS A 177 4.76 29.95 7.19
C CYS A 177 4.32 31.42 6.95
N ALA A 178 4.87 32.36 7.73
CA ALA A 178 4.50 33.77 7.61
C ALA A 178 4.82 34.36 6.22
N ALA A 179 6.01 34.09 5.67
CA ALA A 179 6.43 34.60 4.36
C ALA A 179 5.52 34.10 3.22
N ASP A 180 5.12 32.82 3.27
CA ASP A 180 4.22 32.24 2.27
C ASP A 180 2.80 32.83 2.37
N LYS A 181 2.33 33.18 3.58
CA LYS A 181 1.04 33.87 3.80
C LYS A 181 1.03 35.33 3.30
N GLU A 182 2.19 35.97 3.15
CA GLU A 182 2.31 37.31 2.53
C GLU A 182 2.27 37.24 0.99
N VAL A 183 2.67 36.13 0.39
CA VAL A 183 2.78 35.95 -1.06
C VAL A 183 1.57 35.23 -1.67
N PHE A 184 1.04 34.21 -0.99
CA PHE A 184 -0.03 33.34 -1.50
C PHE A 184 -1.34 33.49 -0.72
N SER A 185 -2.44 33.63 -1.45
CA SER A 185 -3.79 33.80 -0.89
C SER A 185 -4.36 32.54 -0.22
N SER A 186 -3.84 31.35 -0.54
CA SER A 186 -4.15 30.09 0.15
C SER A 186 -3.07 29.03 -0.09
N PHE A 187 -3.11 27.96 0.70
CA PHE A 187 -2.17 26.83 0.58
C PHE A 187 -2.21 26.18 -0.82
N ALA A 188 -3.40 26.04 -1.39
CA ALA A 188 -3.57 25.56 -2.77
C ALA A 188 -2.89 26.47 -3.81
N HIS A 189 -2.91 27.80 -3.61
CA HIS A 189 -2.22 28.72 -4.53
C HIS A 189 -0.69 28.52 -4.47
N ALA A 190 -0.13 28.33 -3.28
CA ALA A 190 1.31 28.08 -3.11
C ALA A 190 1.74 26.76 -3.79
N GLN A 191 1.04 25.67 -3.51
CA GLN A 191 1.30 24.35 -4.10
C GLN A 191 1.12 24.35 -5.62
N VAL A 192 0.03 24.94 -6.13
CA VAL A 192 -0.21 25.01 -7.58
C VAL A 192 0.82 25.89 -8.29
N SER A 193 1.23 27.02 -7.68
CA SER A 193 2.23 27.91 -8.26
C SER A 193 3.56 27.18 -8.48
N ILE A 194 4.09 26.50 -7.46
CA ILE A 194 5.34 25.75 -7.60
C ILE A 194 5.18 24.55 -8.54
N THR A 195 4.04 23.85 -8.49
CA THR A 195 3.80 22.68 -9.35
C THR A 195 3.76 23.06 -10.83
N ASN A 196 3.04 24.13 -11.17
CA ASN A 196 3.02 24.67 -12.53
C ASN A 196 4.42 25.14 -12.98
N GLU A 197 5.16 25.87 -12.13
CA GLU A 197 6.49 26.37 -12.46
C GLU A 197 7.48 25.22 -12.72
N ILE A 198 7.43 24.13 -11.94
CA ILE A 198 8.25 22.94 -12.13
C ILE A 198 7.85 22.17 -13.39
N TYR A 199 6.55 21.99 -13.64
CA TYR A 199 6.04 21.34 -14.85
C TYR A 199 6.52 22.04 -16.13
N GLN A 200 6.41 23.37 -16.17
CA GLN A 200 6.88 24.16 -17.31
C GLN A 200 8.41 24.20 -17.42
N TYR A 201 9.12 24.25 -16.29
CA TYR A 201 10.58 24.20 -16.27
C TYR A 201 11.15 22.91 -16.86
N LEU A 202 10.50 21.77 -16.60
CA LEU A 202 10.86 20.46 -17.15
C LEU A 202 10.40 20.24 -18.60
N GLY A 203 9.80 21.26 -19.23
CA GLY A 203 9.36 21.21 -20.63
C GLY A 203 8.00 20.56 -20.86
N GLU A 204 7.09 20.65 -19.87
CA GLU A 204 5.71 20.14 -19.93
C GLU A 204 5.65 18.63 -20.30
N PRO A 205 6.29 17.73 -19.52
CA PRO A 205 6.39 16.31 -19.84
C PRO A 205 5.03 15.60 -19.97
N ASP A 206 4.97 14.56 -20.82
CA ASP A 206 3.78 13.75 -21.12
C ASP A 206 2.99 13.24 -19.90
N THR A 207 3.65 13.07 -18.76
CA THR A 207 3.04 12.62 -17.51
C THR A 207 3.71 13.33 -16.35
N PHE A 208 2.91 14.18 -15.71
CA PHE A 208 3.25 14.87 -14.48
C PHE A 208 2.09 14.72 -13.50
N LEU A 209 2.35 14.18 -12.31
CA LEU A 209 1.31 13.93 -11.30
C LEU A 209 1.39 14.94 -10.16
N PHE A 210 0.24 15.31 -9.62
CA PHE A 210 0.10 16.13 -8.42
C PHE A 210 -0.73 15.36 -7.38
N CYS A 211 -0.17 15.10 -6.20
CA CYS A 211 -0.95 14.61 -5.07
C CYS A 211 -1.38 15.80 -4.18
N PRO A 212 -2.69 16.11 -4.11
CA PRO A 212 -3.19 17.15 -3.22
C PRO A 212 -3.05 16.79 -1.74
N THR A 213 -3.14 17.78 -0.87
CA THR A 213 -3.28 17.55 0.59
C THR A 213 -4.68 17.03 0.93
N GLU A 214 -5.72 17.57 0.27
CA GLU A 214 -7.06 16.99 0.29
C GLU A 214 -7.18 15.87 -0.78
N TYR A 215 -6.57 14.70 -0.54
CA TYR A 215 -6.50 13.59 -1.53
C TYR A 215 -7.60 12.53 -1.44
N CYS A 216 -8.53 12.70 -0.50
CA CYS A 216 -9.68 11.80 -0.36
C CYS A 216 -10.92 12.55 0.12
N GLY A 217 -12.10 11.93 -0.07
CA GLY A 217 -13.39 12.55 0.27
C GLY A 217 -13.49 13.03 1.72
N THR A 218 -12.98 12.23 2.67
CA THR A 218 -12.95 12.58 4.10
C THR A 218 -11.98 13.71 4.48
N PHE A 219 -11.03 14.08 3.62
CA PHE A 219 -10.07 15.16 3.88
C PHE A 219 -10.52 16.50 3.27
N CYS A 220 -11.53 16.51 2.40
CA CYS A 220 -11.99 17.73 1.74
C CYS A 220 -12.84 18.59 2.67
N TYR A 221 -12.46 19.86 2.90
CA TYR A 221 -13.20 20.76 3.78
C TYR A 221 -14.00 21.83 3.01
N PRO A 222 -15.33 21.98 3.22
CA PRO A 222 -16.19 21.20 4.12
C PRO A 222 -16.69 19.87 3.52
N ASN A 223 -16.51 19.68 2.21
CA ASN A 223 -16.81 18.48 1.43
C ASN A 223 -16.14 18.60 0.04
N VAL A 224 -16.17 17.53 -0.76
CA VAL A 224 -15.56 17.48 -2.11
C VAL A 224 -16.12 18.58 -3.02
N ALA A 225 -17.44 18.63 -3.25
CA ALA A 225 -18.05 19.60 -4.17
C ALA A 225 -17.85 21.09 -3.82
N GLN A 226 -17.56 21.43 -2.56
CA GLN A 226 -17.47 22.81 -2.09
C GLN A 226 -16.06 23.23 -1.63
N SER A 227 -15.08 22.33 -1.62
CA SER A 227 -13.73 22.63 -1.14
C SER A 227 -13.10 23.83 -1.88
N PRO A 228 -12.66 24.88 -1.16
CA PRO A 228 -11.95 26.00 -1.77
C PRO A 228 -10.53 25.59 -2.20
N TYR A 229 -9.95 24.58 -1.55
CA TYR A 229 -8.65 24.00 -1.90
C TYR A 229 -8.75 23.28 -3.25
N LEU A 230 -9.65 22.30 -3.40
CA LEU A 230 -9.83 21.57 -4.66
C LEU A 230 -10.35 22.47 -5.79
N ARG A 231 -11.20 23.47 -5.50
CA ARG A 231 -11.60 24.48 -6.50
C ARG A 231 -10.38 25.21 -7.06
N THR A 232 -9.44 25.61 -6.20
CA THR A 232 -8.21 26.28 -6.62
C THR A 232 -7.34 25.33 -7.47
N VAL A 233 -7.19 24.07 -7.06
CA VAL A 233 -6.47 23.04 -7.84
C VAL A 233 -7.11 22.86 -9.23
N GLY A 234 -8.43 22.73 -9.31
CA GLY A 234 -9.14 22.59 -10.59
C GLY A 234 -9.09 23.83 -11.48
N GLU A 235 -9.01 25.03 -10.91
CA GLU A 235 -8.97 26.30 -11.64
C GLU A 235 -7.57 26.74 -12.08
N LYS A 236 -6.53 26.35 -11.34
CA LYS A 236 -5.18 26.93 -11.47
C LYS A 236 -4.11 25.92 -11.86
N LEU A 237 -4.26 24.62 -11.53
CA LEU A 237 -3.29 23.61 -11.94
C LEU A 237 -3.37 23.43 -13.46
N LEU A 238 -2.23 23.41 -14.15
CA LEU A 238 -2.18 23.33 -15.61
C LEU A 238 -2.89 22.05 -16.13
N PRO A 239 -3.55 22.10 -17.30
CA PRO A 239 -4.42 21.02 -17.75
C PRO A 239 -3.67 19.73 -18.12
N GLY A 240 -2.37 19.81 -18.44
CA GLY A 240 -1.50 18.65 -18.69
C GLY A 240 -0.96 17.96 -17.43
N ILE A 241 -1.33 18.43 -16.24
CA ILE A 241 -0.97 17.81 -14.97
C ILE A 241 -2.15 16.96 -14.48
N ASP A 242 -1.89 15.68 -14.24
CA ASP A 242 -2.86 14.74 -13.69
C ASP A 242 -2.90 14.81 -12.15
N VAL A 243 -4.07 14.54 -11.55
CA VAL A 243 -4.28 14.65 -10.10
C VAL A 243 -4.51 13.28 -9.49
N LEU A 244 -3.78 12.96 -8.42
CA LEU A 244 -3.92 11.73 -7.63
C LEU A 244 -5.09 11.83 -6.63
N TRP A 245 -5.77 10.71 -6.41
CA TRP A 245 -6.95 10.63 -5.52
C TRP A 245 -7.11 9.21 -4.95
N THR A 246 -7.47 9.04 -3.67
CA THR A 246 -7.62 7.70 -3.06
C THR A 246 -9.07 7.21 -2.93
N GLY A 247 -10.03 7.97 -3.48
CA GLY A 247 -11.47 7.70 -3.37
C GLY A 247 -12.12 8.41 -2.17
N PRO A 248 -13.28 7.92 -1.69
CA PRO A 248 -13.98 8.52 -0.56
C PRO A 248 -13.18 8.59 0.76
N LYS A 249 -12.18 7.70 0.94
CA LYS A 249 -11.32 7.60 2.14
C LYS A 249 -9.86 7.36 1.75
N VAL A 250 -8.94 7.47 2.72
CA VAL A 250 -7.52 7.07 2.54
C VAL A 250 -7.42 5.61 2.08
N VAL A 251 -8.08 4.71 2.80
CA VAL A 251 -8.35 3.32 2.38
C VAL A 251 -9.84 3.25 2.03
N SER A 252 -10.17 3.27 0.74
CA SER A 252 -11.56 3.21 0.29
C SER A 252 -12.05 1.75 0.26
N LYS A 253 -13.14 1.44 0.98
CA LYS A 253 -13.81 0.12 0.87
C LYS A 253 -14.30 -0.08 -0.56
N ASP A 254 -15.06 0.89 -1.04
CA ASP A 254 -15.61 0.97 -2.37
C ASP A 254 -15.32 2.36 -2.93
N ILE A 255 -15.18 2.49 -4.26
CA ILE A 255 -15.08 3.77 -4.98
C ILE A 255 -16.27 3.85 -5.93
N PRO A 256 -17.38 4.49 -5.53
CA PRO A 256 -18.57 4.63 -6.38
C PRO A 256 -18.33 5.55 -7.57
N VAL A 257 -19.05 5.31 -8.67
CA VAL A 257 -18.93 6.06 -9.93
C VAL A 257 -19.23 7.55 -9.73
N GLU A 258 -20.31 7.83 -9.00
CA GLU A 258 -20.77 9.17 -8.64
C GLU A 258 -19.75 9.96 -7.82
N SER A 259 -18.95 9.29 -6.98
CA SER A 259 -17.87 9.94 -6.22
C SER A 259 -16.72 10.41 -7.11
N ILE A 260 -16.45 9.67 -8.19
CA ILE A 260 -15.47 10.06 -9.21
C ILE A 260 -16.02 11.17 -10.11
N GLU A 261 -17.30 11.16 -10.43
CA GLU A 261 -17.94 12.25 -11.18
C GLU A 261 -18.00 13.56 -10.36
N GLU A 262 -18.26 13.49 -9.04
CA GLU A 262 -18.18 14.63 -8.13
C GLU A 262 -16.78 15.26 -8.09
N VAL A 263 -15.74 14.46 -7.79
CA VAL A 263 -14.37 15.00 -7.69
C VAL A 263 -13.87 15.50 -9.04
N SER A 264 -14.13 14.76 -10.13
CA SER A 264 -13.72 15.14 -11.50
C SER A 264 -14.29 16.50 -11.91
N LYS A 265 -15.51 16.83 -11.45
CA LYS A 265 -16.16 18.12 -11.71
C LYS A 265 -15.45 19.29 -11.04
N ILE A 266 -15.01 19.14 -9.78
CA ILE A 266 -14.33 20.23 -9.07
C ILE A 266 -12.85 20.37 -9.50
N ILE A 267 -12.14 19.25 -9.70
CA ILE A 267 -10.74 19.28 -10.19
C ILE A 267 -10.64 19.47 -11.72
N ARG A 268 -11.76 19.45 -12.45
CA ARG A 268 -11.89 19.69 -13.90
C ARG A 268 -11.11 18.72 -14.81
N ARG A 269 -10.81 17.51 -14.32
CA ARG A 269 -10.10 16.44 -15.04
C ARG A 269 -10.43 15.08 -14.41
N ALA A 270 -10.21 13.99 -15.14
CA ALA A 270 -10.29 12.64 -14.59
C ALA A 270 -9.09 12.38 -13.68
N PRO A 271 -9.25 11.90 -12.43
CA PRO A 271 -8.13 11.61 -11.55
C PRO A 271 -7.40 10.31 -11.92
N VAL A 272 -6.16 10.18 -11.46
CA VAL A 272 -5.44 8.91 -11.32
C VAL A 272 -5.69 8.40 -9.90
N ILE A 273 -6.18 7.17 -9.75
CA ILE A 273 -6.38 6.61 -8.41
C ILE A 273 -5.04 6.18 -7.81
N TRP A 274 -4.75 6.63 -6.60
CA TRP A 274 -3.78 6.01 -5.70
C TRP A 274 -4.57 5.06 -4.79
N ASP A 275 -4.45 3.75 -4.99
CA ASP A 275 -5.33 2.79 -4.32
C ASP A 275 -4.66 2.07 -3.15
N ASN A 276 -5.05 2.44 -1.92
CA ASN A 276 -4.53 1.84 -0.69
C ASN A 276 -5.33 0.60 -0.21
N ILE A 277 -6.18 -0.01 -1.04
CA ILE A 277 -6.96 -1.22 -0.65
C ILE A 277 -6.08 -2.38 -0.15
N HIS A 278 -4.82 -2.48 -0.58
CA HIS A 278 -3.88 -3.50 -0.14
C HIS A 278 -2.72 -2.96 0.72
N ALA A 279 -2.72 -1.68 1.10
CA ALA A 279 -1.68 -1.10 1.96
C ALA A 279 -1.83 -1.61 3.40
N ASN A 280 -0.73 -1.97 4.06
CA ASN A 280 -0.71 -2.47 5.45
C ASN A 280 0.24 -1.71 6.41
N ASP A 281 0.90 -0.65 5.93
CA ASP A 281 1.83 0.17 6.71
C ASP A 281 1.24 0.77 7.99
N TYR A 282 -0.07 1.05 7.98
CA TYR A 282 -0.81 1.57 9.14
C TYR A 282 -1.11 0.51 10.23
N ASP A 283 -0.91 -0.79 10.01
CA ASP A 283 -1.11 -1.84 11.02
C ASP A 283 -0.23 -3.08 10.75
N GLN A 284 0.87 -3.18 11.51
CA GLN A 284 1.87 -4.25 11.44
C GLN A 284 1.35 -5.67 11.66
N LYS A 285 0.10 -5.86 12.12
CA LYS A 285 -0.52 -7.20 12.26
C LYS A 285 -1.33 -7.63 11.04
N ARG A 286 -1.50 -6.74 10.05
CA ARG A 286 -2.39 -6.97 8.91
C ARG A 286 -1.58 -7.24 7.64
N LEU A 287 -2.16 -8.09 6.80
CA LEU A 287 -1.66 -8.44 5.48
C LEU A 287 -2.89 -8.67 4.59
N PHE A 288 -2.80 -8.27 3.33
CA PHE A 288 -3.91 -8.30 2.39
C PHE A 288 -3.54 -9.06 1.12
N LEU A 289 -4.08 -10.27 1.04
CA LEU A 289 -3.90 -11.28 -0.02
C LEU A 289 -5.22 -11.57 -0.76
N GLY A 290 -6.30 -10.87 -0.43
CA GLY A 290 -7.56 -10.91 -1.15
C GLY A 290 -7.48 -10.20 -2.52
N PRO A 291 -8.50 -10.37 -3.38
CA PRO A 291 -8.52 -9.78 -4.72
C PRO A 291 -8.82 -8.28 -4.67
N TYR A 292 -8.38 -7.56 -5.71
CA TYR A 292 -8.85 -6.19 -5.99
C TYR A 292 -10.39 -6.18 -6.09
N LYS A 293 -11.06 -5.30 -5.32
CA LYS A 293 -12.53 -5.30 -5.13
C LYS A 293 -13.05 -3.88 -4.81
N GLY A 294 -14.34 -3.65 -5.06
CA GLY A 294 -15.04 -2.40 -4.69
C GLY A 294 -14.82 -1.25 -5.68
N ARG A 295 -14.29 -1.54 -6.88
CA ARG A 295 -14.09 -0.59 -7.97
C ARG A 295 -14.73 -1.18 -9.22
N SER A 296 -15.84 -0.61 -9.66
CA SER A 296 -16.50 -1.04 -10.91
C SER A 296 -15.57 -0.79 -12.11
N THR A 297 -15.55 -1.69 -13.07
CA THR A 297 -14.85 -1.54 -14.36
C THR A 297 -15.38 -0.35 -15.17
N GLU A 298 -16.56 0.17 -14.84
CA GLU A 298 -17.10 1.43 -15.36
C GLU A 298 -16.33 2.69 -14.93
N LEU A 299 -15.42 2.55 -13.96
CA LEU A 299 -14.47 3.60 -13.60
C LEU A 299 -13.34 3.75 -14.62
N ILE A 300 -12.94 2.68 -15.32
CA ILE A 300 -11.85 2.73 -16.32
C ILE A 300 -12.06 3.86 -17.35
N PRO A 301 -13.23 4.02 -18.00
CA PRO A 301 -13.48 5.15 -18.90
C PRO A 301 -13.63 6.52 -18.22
N ARG A 302 -13.70 6.58 -16.88
CA ARG A 302 -13.84 7.82 -16.08
C ARG A 302 -12.56 8.25 -15.37
N LEU A 303 -11.55 7.39 -15.30
CA LEU A 303 -10.26 7.62 -14.66
C LEU A 303 -9.14 7.83 -15.68
N LYS A 304 -8.07 8.49 -15.26
CA LYS A 304 -6.81 8.60 -16.02
C LYS A 304 -5.84 7.46 -15.72
N GLY A 305 -6.02 6.80 -14.57
CA GLY A 305 -5.25 5.63 -14.18
C GLY A 305 -5.66 5.04 -12.83
N VAL A 306 -5.05 3.91 -12.47
CA VAL A 306 -5.09 3.27 -11.14
C VAL A 306 -3.69 2.74 -10.81
N LEU A 307 -3.08 3.29 -9.76
CA LEU A 307 -1.82 2.85 -9.20
C LEU A 307 -2.09 2.31 -7.80
N THR A 308 -1.92 0.99 -7.58
CA THR A 308 -2.10 0.43 -6.24
C THR A 308 -0.88 0.67 -5.36
N ASN A 309 -1.11 1.06 -4.11
CA ASN A 309 -0.15 1.05 -3.02
C ASN A 309 -0.41 -0.23 -2.21
N PRO A 310 0.42 -1.28 -2.36
CA PRO A 310 0.11 -2.60 -1.81
C PRO A 310 0.82 -2.81 -0.46
N ASN A 311 0.96 -4.06 0.01
CA ASN A 311 1.62 -4.37 1.28
C ASN A 311 3.11 -4.00 1.23
N CYS A 312 3.70 -3.70 2.38
CA CYS A 312 5.14 -3.47 2.52
C CYS A 312 5.96 -4.71 2.12
N GLU A 313 5.47 -5.90 2.48
CA GLU A 313 6.04 -7.20 2.16
C GLU A 313 5.91 -7.50 0.66
N PHE A 314 7.04 -7.46 -0.06
CA PHE A 314 7.05 -7.50 -1.53
C PHE A 314 6.34 -8.74 -2.11
N GLU A 315 6.65 -9.93 -1.59
CA GLU A 315 6.09 -11.17 -2.16
C GLU A 315 4.62 -11.40 -1.83
N ALA A 316 4.06 -10.72 -0.81
CA ALA A 316 2.64 -10.76 -0.49
C ALA A 316 1.77 -10.12 -1.60
N ASN A 317 2.37 -9.27 -2.45
CA ASN A 317 1.66 -8.44 -3.41
C ASN A 317 1.29 -9.15 -4.73
N TYR A 318 1.60 -10.44 -4.86
CA TYR A 318 1.31 -11.21 -6.08
C TYR A 318 -0.18 -11.15 -6.45
N VAL A 319 -1.07 -11.41 -5.48
CA VAL A 319 -2.52 -11.39 -5.71
C VAL A 319 -3.03 -9.97 -5.97
N ALA A 320 -2.58 -8.99 -5.18
CA ALA A 320 -3.00 -7.59 -5.31
C ALA A 320 -2.77 -7.06 -6.74
N ILE A 321 -1.56 -7.26 -7.26
CA ILE A 321 -1.14 -6.75 -8.57
C ILE A 321 -1.75 -7.59 -9.71
N HIS A 322 -1.79 -8.92 -9.59
CA HIS A 322 -2.38 -9.81 -10.60
C HIS A 322 -3.89 -9.57 -10.79
N THR A 323 -4.61 -9.38 -9.68
CA THR A 323 -6.07 -9.13 -9.73
C THR A 323 -6.39 -7.71 -10.21
N LEU A 324 -5.57 -6.70 -9.90
CA LEU A 324 -5.64 -5.38 -10.55
C LEU A 324 -5.43 -5.48 -12.07
N ALA A 325 -4.43 -6.23 -12.55
CA ALA A 325 -4.22 -6.43 -13.97
C ALA A 325 -5.41 -7.15 -14.64
N THR A 326 -5.99 -8.14 -13.97
CA THR A 326 -7.20 -8.85 -14.41
C THR A 326 -8.40 -7.91 -14.51
N TRP A 327 -8.60 -7.03 -13.52
CA TRP A 327 -9.61 -5.98 -13.54
C TRP A 327 -9.41 -5.01 -14.71
N TYR A 328 -8.21 -4.47 -14.89
CA TYR A 328 -7.92 -3.52 -15.97
C TYR A 328 -8.19 -4.11 -17.36
N LYS A 329 -7.73 -5.35 -17.61
CA LYS A 329 -7.94 -6.04 -18.89
C LYS A 329 -9.41 -6.35 -19.20
N SER A 330 -10.30 -6.42 -18.20
CA SER A 330 -11.71 -6.73 -18.41
C SER A 330 -12.51 -5.63 -19.13
N ASN A 331 -12.10 -4.36 -19.03
CA ASN A 331 -12.71 -3.24 -19.76
C ASN A 331 -11.67 -2.20 -20.23
N MET A 332 -10.50 -2.66 -20.71
CA MET A 332 -9.40 -1.80 -21.15
C MET A 332 -9.81 -0.83 -22.27
N ASN A 333 -10.76 -1.22 -23.12
CA ASN A 333 -11.29 -0.39 -24.20
C ASN A 333 -12.27 0.71 -23.71
N GLY A 334 -12.63 0.72 -22.41
CA GLY A 334 -13.40 1.79 -21.79
C GLY A 334 -14.87 1.87 -22.25
N VAL A 335 -15.52 0.73 -22.51
CA VAL A 335 -16.93 0.71 -22.87
C VAL A 335 -17.77 1.14 -21.66
N ARG A 336 -18.66 2.12 -21.85
CA ARG A 336 -19.65 2.55 -20.84
C ARG A 336 -20.95 1.78 -21.05
N LYS A 337 -21.60 1.32 -19.98
CA LYS A 337 -22.91 0.63 -20.04
C LYS A 337 -23.96 1.42 -20.82
N ASP A 338 -23.95 2.75 -20.69
CA ASP A 338 -24.87 3.68 -21.37
C ASP A 338 -24.88 3.52 -22.90
N VAL A 339 -23.76 3.08 -23.49
CA VAL A 339 -23.60 2.86 -24.95
C VAL A 339 -24.04 1.44 -25.36
N VAL A 340 -23.90 0.47 -24.45
CA VAL A 340 -24.32 -0.92 -24.69
C VAL A 340 -25.85 -1.05 -24.72
N MET A 341 -26.57 -0.15 -24.06
CA MET A 341 -28.04 -0.16 -24.01
C MET A 341 -28.72 0.52 -25.22
N THR A 342 -27.98 1.24 -26.06
CA THR A 342 -28.56 1.92 -27.24
C THR A 342 -28.42 1.14 -28.53
N ASP A 343 -27.39 0.29 -28.65
CA ASP A 343 -27.11 -0.47 -29.87
C ASP A 343 -27.04 -1.98 -29.60
N THR A 344 -27.76 -2.73 -30.44
CA THR A 344 -27.76 -4.20 -30.60
C THR A 344 -28.37 -5.09 -29.51
N GLU A 345 -29.63 -5.47 -29.75
CA GLU A 345 -30.15 -6.81 -29.40
C GLU A 345 -29.43 -7.95 -30.17
N ASP A 346 -28.59 -7.64 -31.17
CA ASP A 346 -28.05 -8.59 -32.17
C ASP A 346 -26.50 -8.68 -32.29
N SER A 347 -25.71 -8.13 -31.36
CA SER A 347 -24.24 -8.28 -31.35
C SER A 347 -23.62 -8.27 -29.97
N THR A 348 -23.98 -9.25 -29.12
CA THR A 348 -23.16 -9.56 -27.94
C THR A 348 -22.31 -10.80 -28.18
N VAL A 349 -20.99 -10.61 -28.32
CA VAL A 349 -20.02 -11.65 -27.93
C VAL A 349 -19.97 -11.64 -26.40
N SER A 350 -21.07 -12.06 -25.79
CA SER A 350 -21.20 -12.18 -24.35
C SER A 350 -20.46 -13.44 -23.90
N ILE A 351 -19.33 -13.26 -23.21
CA ILE A 351 -18.69 -14.35 -22.48
C ILE A 351 -19.60 -14.70 -21.30
N GLN A 352 -20.57 -15.58 -21.55
CA GLN A 352 -21.50 -16.08 -20.54
C GLN A 352 -20.76 -16.98 -19.54
N ILE A 353 -20.16 -16.36 -18.52
CA ILE A 353 -19.79 -17.05 -17.28
C ILE A 353 -21.08 -17.31 -16.49
N LYS A 354 -21.83 -18.34 -16.91
CA LYS A 354 -22.90 -18.90 -16.09
C LYS A 354 -22.27 -19.61 -14.89
N LEU A 355 -22.44 -19.04 -13.71
CA LEU A 355 -22.24 -19.73 -12.43
C LEU A 355 -23.60 -19.94 -11.79
N GLU A 356 -24.10 -21.17 -11.88
CA GLU A 356 -25.13 -21.67 -10.98
C GLU A 356 -24.48 -21.82 -9.60
N ASN A 357 -24.68 -20.85 -8.73
CA ASN A 357 -24.40 -20.96 -7.30
C ASN A 357 -25.66 -20.59 -6.53
N GLU A 358 -26.15 -21.56 -5.75
CA GLU A 358 -27.34 -21.39 -4.92
C GLU A 358 -27.06 -20.47 -3.72
N GLY A 359 -27.90 -19.46 -3.52
CA GLY A 359 -28.21 -18.90 -2.19
C GLY A 359 -27.16 -17.98 -1.54
N SER A 360 -27.11 -16.72 -1.96
CA SER A 360 -26.85 -15.61 -1.02
C SER A 360 -27.51 -14.31 -1.50
N ASP A 361 -28.62 -13.93 -0.84
CA ASP A 361 -29.21 -12.59 -0.96
C ASP A 361 -28.26 -11.54 -0.34
N GLU A 362 -27.44 -10.89 -1.15
CA GLU A 362 -27.07 -9.47 -0.96
C GLU A 362 -26.92 -8.82 -2.34
N ASP A 363 -27.86 -7.92 -2.68
CA ASP A 363 -27.88 -7.17 -3.94
C ASP A 363 -26.71 -6.19 -4.02
N ILE A 364 -25.57 -6.67 -4.51
CA ILE A 364 -24.50 -5.83 -5.06
C ILE A 364 -24.60 -5.94 -6.58
N GLU A 365 -24.81 -4.82 -7.27
CA GLU A 365 -24.74 -4.73 -8.73
C GLU A 365 -23.45 -5.40 -9.21
N THR A 366 -23.58 -6.61 -9.74
CA THR A 366 -22.43 -7.45 -9.99
C THR A 366 -21.76 -6.96 -11.27
N ASP A 367 -20.48 -6.61 -11.18
CA ASP A 367 -19.70 -6.22 -12.34
C ASP A 367 -19.62 -7.40 -13.31
N VAL A 368 -20.37 -7.30 -14.42
CA VAL A 368 -20.53 -8.36 -15.41
C VAL A 368 -19.18 -8.74 -16.06
N LEU A 369 -18.21 -7.84 -16.04
CA LEU A 369 -16.90 -8.02 -16.68
C LEU A 369 -15.83 -8.54 -15.70
N TYR A 370 -16.00 -8.35 -14.38
CA TYR A 370 -14.99 -8.70 -13.38
C TYR A 370 -15.57 -9.34 -12.11
N SER A 371 -15.25 -10.63 -11.89
CA SER A 371 -15.51 -11.33 -10.63
C SER A 371 -14.24 -11.39 -9.77
N PRO A 372 -14.24 -10.77 -8.56
CA PRO A 372 -13.12 -10.85 -7.62
C PRO A 372 -12.75 -12.29 -7.24
N GLN A 373 -13.74 -13.19 -7.10
CA GLN A 373 -13.52 -14.59 -6.72
C GLN A 373 -12.85 -15.39 -7.85
N MET A 374 -13.22 -15.13 -9.10
CA MET A 374 -12.54 -15.75 -10.25
C MET A 374 -11.12 -15.21 -10.41
N ALA A 375 -10.93 -13.90 -10.28
CA ALA A 375 -9.62 -13.26 -10.32
C ALA A 375 -8.68 -13.79 -9.21
N LEU A 376 -9.18 -13.93 -7.97
CA LEU A 376 -8.46 -14.55 -6.87
C LEU A 376 -8.02 -15.97 -7.22
N LYS A 377 -8.94 -16.80 -7.73
CA LYS A 377 -8.63 -18.20 -8.09
C LYS A 377 -7.54 -18.28 -9.16
N LEU A 378 -7.59 -17.41 -10.17
CA LEU A 378 -6.54 -17.32 -11.20
C LEU A 378 -5.18 -16.93 -10.58
N ALA A 379 -5.16 -15.85 -9.79
CA ALA A 379 -3.95 -15.36 -9.14
C ALA A 379 -3.30 -16.40 -8.22
N LEU A 380 -4.08 -17.07 -7.36
CA LEU A 380 -3.56 -18.12 -6.46
C LEU A 380 -3.06 -19.36 -7.23
N THR A 381 -3.70 -19.71 -8.35
CA THR A 381 -3.28 -20.85 -9.19
C THR A 381 -1.94 -20.57 -9.88
N GLU A 382 -1.72 -19.33 -10.33
CA GLU A 382 -0.44 -18.89 -10.90
C GLU A 382 0.64 -18.75 -9.81
N TRP A 383 0.31 -18.15 -8.67
CA TRP A 383 1.24 -17.93 -7.55
C TRP A 383 1.77 -19.24 -6.96
N LEU A 384 0.95 -20.31 -6.95
CA LEU A 384 1.35 -21.64 -6.47
C LEU A 384 2.64 -22.17 -7.11
N GLN A 385 2.90 -21.82 -8.38
CA GLN A 385 4.10 -22.24 -9.09
C GLN A 385 5.38 -21.63 -8.48
N GLU A 386 5.28 -20.41 -7.96
CA GLU A 386 6.43 -19.67 -7.41
C GLU A 386 6.94 -20.27 -6.09
N PHE A 387 6.13 -21.03 -5.35
CA PHE A 387 6.53 -21.70 -4.09
C PHE A 387 7.46 -22.91 -4.32
N GLY A 388 7.36 -23.53 -5.49
CA GLY A 388 8.19 -24.68 -5.88
C GLY A 388 9.55 -24.30 -6.46
N VAL A 389 9.75 -23.03 -6.83
CA VAL A 389 10.98 -22.54 -7.47
C VAL A 389 11.90 -21.87 -6.43
N PRO A 390 13.17 -22.28 -6.28
CA PRO A 390 14.11 -21.60 -5.39
C PRO A 390 14.48 -20.21 -5.94
N GLN A 391 13.80 -19.16 -5.48
CA GLN A 391 14.16 -17.77 -5.73
C GLN A 391 15.15 -17.28 -4.65
N GLN A 392 16.20 -16.55 -5.05
CA GLN A 392 17.07 -15.81 -4.15
C GLN A 392 17.39 -14.44 -4.75
N TYR A 393 16.82 -13.36 -4.22
CA TYR A 393 17.40 -12.04 -4.43
C TYR A 393 18.73 -11.99 -3.66
N SER A 394 19.83 -11.72 -4.35
CA SER A 394 21.15 -11.68 -3.72
C SER A 394 21.29 -10.41 -2.86
N SER A 395 20.81 -10.48 -1.62
CA SER A 395 20.88 -9.40 -0.63
C SER A 395 22.23 -9.29 0.08
N ARG A 396 23.24 -10.06 -0.37
CA ARG A 396 24.60 -10.04 0.19
C ARG A 396 25.65 -9.62 -0.84
N GLN A 397 25.78 -8.30 -1.01
CA GLN A 397 27.10 -7.69 -1.15
C GLN A 397 27.52 -7.07 0.20
N VAL A 398 27.70 -7.93 1.20
CA VAL A 398 28.66 -7.61 2.26
C VAL A 398 30.03 -7.69 1.59
N ALA A 399 30.81 -6.61 1.64
CA ALA A 399 32.12 -6.58 1.01
C ALA A 399 32.99 -7.73 1.52
N HIS A 400 33.23 -8.73 0.66
CA HIS A 400 34.19 -9.78 0.95
C HIS A 400 35.60 -9.17 0.91
N SER A 401 36.06 -8.69 2.06
CA SER A 401 37.47 -8.43 2.34
C SER A 401 38.23 -9.76 2.41
N GLY A 402 38.32 -10.43 1.26
CA GLY A 402 39.11 -11.64 1.07
C GLY A 402 40.57 -11.25 0.92
N ALA A 403 41.33 -11.38 2.00
CA ALA A 403 42.78 -11.19 1.97
C ALA A 403 43.42 -12.19 0.99
N LYS A 404 43.85 -11.71 -0.18
CA LYS A 404 44.62 -12.50 -1.14
C LYS A 404 46.05 -12.64 -0.63
N THR A 405 46.38 -13.81 -0.12
CA THR A 405 47.76 -14.22 0.19
C THR A 405 48.53 -14.45 -1.11
N ALA A 406 49.25 -13.42 -1.56
CA ALA A 406 50.29 -13.55 -2.57
C ALA A 406 51.67 -13.51 -1.88
N VAL A 407 52.45 -14.58 -2.04
CA VAL A 407 53.80 -14.71 -1.46
C VAL A 407 54.81 -13.97 -2.34
N GLY A 408 55.60 -13.07 -1.75
CA GLY A 408 56.69 -12.34 -2.41
C GLY A 408 57.57 -11.66 -1.37
N ASP A 409 58.88 -11.88 -1.42
CA ASP A 409 59.83 -11.66 -0.32
C ASP A 409 60.78 -10.47 -0.56
N VAL A 410 61.32 -9.89 0.53
CA VAL A 410 62.38 -8.85 0.63
C VAL A 410 62.03 -7.44 0.07
N GLY A 411 62.27 -6.30 0.74
CA GLY A 411 62.90 -5.99 2.04
C GLY A 411 62.64 -4.52 2.48
N PRO A 412 63.19 -4.05 3.62
CA PRO A 412 62.53 -3.00 4.43
C PRO A 412 63.18 -1.60 4.45
N LEU A 413 62.35 -0.54 4.49
CA LEU A 413 62.76 0.80 4.98
C LEU A 413 61.61 1.58 5.69
N VAL A 414 61.77 1.69 7.03
CA VAL A 414 61.45 2.82 7.92
C VAL A 414 59.99 3.31 8.10
N ALA A 415 59.62 3.43 9.38
CA ALA A 415 58.33 3.81 9.99
C ALA A 415 58.05 5.36 9.96
N PRO A 416 56.96 5.95 10.54
CA PRO A 416 56.22 5.50 11.74
C PRO A 416 54.69 5.70 11.85
N SER A 417 54.09 4.79 12.63
CA SER A 417 52.91 4.90 13.54
C SER A 417 51.84 6.00 13.35
N SER A 418 50.58 5.54 13.21
CA SER A 418 49.40 6.18 13.79
C SER A 418 48.51 5.13 14.48
N LEU A 419 47.76 5.54 15.50
CA LEU A 419 47.12 4.66 16.48
C LEU A 419 45.78 4.08 15.99
N ASN A 420 45.55 2.79 16.28
CA ASN A 420 44.21 2.19 16.20
C ASN A 420 43.33 2.71 17.35
N ALA A 421 42.17 3.25 17.02
CA ALA A 421 41.08 3.45 17.97
C ALA A 421 39.92 2.52 17.58
N ALA A 422 39.65 1.51 18.40
CA ALA A 422 38.49 0.65 18.24
C ALA A 422 37.27 1.32 18.89
N THR A 423 36.18 1.48 18.15
CA THR A 423 34.91 1.98 18.70
C THR A 423 33.93 0.82 18.82
N VAL A 424 33.65 0.43 20.06
CA VAL A 424 32.58 -0.53 20.40
C VAL A 424 31.24 0.21 20.32
N VAL A 425 30.29 -0.31 19.54
CA VAL A 425 28.92 0.23 19.48
C VAL A 425 28.11 -0.38 20.62
N THR A 426 27.97 0.37 21.70
CA THR A 426 27.03 0.06 22.78
C THR A 426 25.68 0.67 22.46
N THR A 427 24.64 -0.16 22.33
CA THR A 427 23.25 0.30 22.17
C THR A 427 22.76 0.93 23.47
N VAL A 428 22.44 2.23 23.44
CA VAL A 428 21.80 2.93 24.56
C VAL A 428 20.42 3.42 24.12
N TYR A 429 19.39 2.89 24.77
CA TYR A 429 18.02 3.40 24.70
C TYR A 429 17.98 4.77 25.40
N GLN A 430 17.42 5.81 24.76
CA GLN A 430 17.14 7.10 25.41
C GLN A 430 15.67 7.48 25.21
N GLU A 431 14.99 7.70 26.34
CA GLU A 431 13.67 8.31 26.40
C GLU A 431 13.77 9.85 26.27
N PRO A 432 12.72 10.53 25.77
CA PRO A 432 12.77 11.97 25.52
C PRO A 432 12.70 12.79 26.82
N ILE A 433 13.70 13.66 27.01
CA ILE A 433 13.78 14.56 28.17
C ILE A 433 12.83 15.75 28.00
N MET A 434 11.85 15.87 28.89
CA MET A 434 11.05 17.09 29.07
C MET A 434 11.85 18.17 29.81
N SER A 435 11.89 19.38 29.27
CA SER A 435 12.56 20.53 29.91
C SER A 435 11.73 21.09 31.07
N GLN A 436 12.25 21.03 32.30
CA GLN A 436 11.68 21.76 33.44
C GLN A 436 12.29 23.17 33.55
N GLY A 437 11.42 24.18 33.61
CA GLY A 437 11.77 25.56 33.98
C GLY A 437 11.79 25.75 35.49
N ALA A 438 12.68 26.62 35.99
CA ALA A 438 12.92 26.81 37.41
C ALA A 438 11.76 27.52 38.15
N ALA A 439 11.57 27.16 39.43
CA ALA A 439 10.59 27.76 40.32
C ALA A 439 11.13 29.00 41.05
N LEU A 440 10.26 29.99 41.25
CA LEU A 440 10.38 31.01 42.30
C LEU A 440 9.03 31.19 42.99
N SER A 441 9.06 31.37 44.31
CA SER A 441 7.93 31.19 45.23
C SER A 441 7.45 32.49 45.88
N SER A 442 6.13 32.71 45.96
CA SER A 442 5.49 33.51 47.01
C SER A 442 3.97 33.28 47.08
N GLU A 443 3.44 33.20 48.30
CA GLU A 443 2.03 32.96 48.64
C GLU A 443 1.07 34.16 48.42
N PRO A 444 -0.27 33.97 48.49
CA PRO A 444 -1.27 34.89 47.93
C PRO A 444 -1.89 35.87 48.96
N PRO A 445 -2.73 36.79 48.47
CA PRO A 445 -3.98 37.11 49.18
C PRO A 445 -5.22 37.09 48.25
N ALA A 446 -6.40 37.01 48.88
CA ALA A 446 -7.69 36.78 48.22
C ALA A 446 -8.57 38.05 48.09
N LEU A 447 -9.69 37.88 47.38
CA LEU A 447 -10.93 38.71 47.40
C LEU A 447 -10.86 40.15 46.85
N VAL A 448 -11.50 40.37 45.69
CA VAL A 448 -12.51 41.45 45.52
C VAL A 448 -13.67 40.91 44.68
N LYS A 449 -14.89 41.33 45.00
CA LYS A 449 -16.14 41.05 44.26
C LYS A 449 -16.23 41.87 42.97
N GLU A 450 -17.06 41.44 42.02
CA GLU A 450 -18.12 42.33 41.49
C GLU A 450 -19.35 41.50 41.07
N GLU A 451 -20.54 42.08 41.26
CA GLU A 451 -21.85 41.48 41.03
C GLU A 451 -22.64 42.30 39.98
N GLU A 452 -23.77 41.74 39.53
CA GLU A 452 -24.88 42.40 38.79
C GLU A 452 -24.81 42.44 37.25
N LYS A 453 -25.91 42.21 36.49
CA LYS A 453 -27.27 41.68 36.81
C LYS A 453 -28.06 41.29 35.54
N LYS A 454 -28.96 40.31 35.71
CA LYS A 454 -30.28 40.10 35.06
C LYS A 454 -30.39 39.75 33.54
N GLN A 455 -31.48 39.13 33.03
CA GLN A 455 -32.44 38.07 33.47
C GLN A 455 -33.72 38.13 32.62
N SER A 456 -34.14 36.97 32.08
CA SER A 456 -35.51 36.57 31.64
C SER A 456 -35.40 35.11 31.14
N ASP A 457 -35.95 34.05 31.73
CA ASP A 457 -37.34 33.74 32.18
C ASP A 457 -38.36 33.96 31.03
N GLU A 458 -39.15 32.97 30.56
CA GLU A 458 -39.84 31.87 31.26
C GLU A 458 -39.89 30.52 30.47
N GLU A 459 -40.23 29.44 31.21
CA GLU A 459 -40.61 28.08 30.75
C GLU A 459 -42.16 28.00 30.53
N PRO A 460 -42.91 26.86 30.67
CA PRO A 460 -42.60 25.41 30.65
C PRO A 460 -43.58 24.58 29.78
N MET A 461 -43.44 23.24 29.77
CA MET A 461 -44.55 22.31 30.09
C MET A 461 -44.14 20.82 30.07
N ASP A 462 -44.11 20.27 31.28
CA ASP A 462 -44.56 18.94 31.74
C ASP A 462 -43.90 17.60 31.36
N MET A 463 -43.93 16.72 32.37
CA MET A 463 -43.30 15.40 32.44
C MET A 463 -44.30 14.26 32.21
N VAL A 464 -43.78 13.08 31.85
CA VAL A 464 -44.29 11.82 32.42
C VAL A 464 -43.11 11.03 32.97
N VAL A 465 -43.14 10.75 34.27
CA VAL A 465 -42.15 9.98 35.03
C VAL A 465 -42.67 8.55 35.20
N GLU A 466 -41.81 7.53 35.08
CA GLU A 466 -41.89 6.36 35.96
C GLU A 466 -40.50 5.77 36.28
N LYS A 467 -40.16 5.89 37.58
CA LYS A 467 -39.35 5.02 38.44
C LYS A 467 -37.85 4.77 38.18
N GLN A 468 -37.14 4.99 39.27
CA GLN A 468 -35.75 4.67 39.55
C GLN A 468 -35.76 3.79 40.82
N ASP A 469 -34.93 2.75 40.86
CA ASP A 469 -34.62 1.97 42.06
C ASP A 469 -33.09 1.95 42.28
N ASP A 470 -32.68 1.85 43.54
CA ASP A 470 -31.33 2.22 44.01
C ASP A 470 -30.17 1.28 43.61
N ALA A 471 -29.06 1.86 43.12
CA ALA A 471 -27.76 1.17 42.99
C ALA A 471 -26.50 2.04 43.19
N ASP A 472 -26.56 3.36 42.96
CA ASP A 472 -25.34 4.18 42.72
C ASP A 472 -24.64 4.79 43.95
N LYS A 473 -25.09 4.51 45.18
CA LYS A 473 -24.43 5.06 46.39
C LYS A 473 -23.26 4.24 46.93
N ASN A 474 -22.97 3.06 46.36
CA ASN A 474 -21.93 2.17 46.88
C ASN A 474 -20.59 2.21 46.11
N ALA A 475 -20.55 2.84 44.92
CA ALA A 475 -19.34 2.86 44.08
C ALA A 475 -18.29 3.89 44.54
N ASN A 476 -18.71 5.08 44.99
CA ASN A 476 -17.79 6.17 45.33
C ASN A 476 -17.02 5.97 46.64
N GLN A 477 -17.45 5.07 47.53
CA GLN A 477 -16.70 4.75 48.75
C GLN A 477 -15.57 3.74 48.50
N ILE A 478 -15.73 2.84 47.52
CA ILE A 478 -14.75 1.79 47.19
C ILE A 478 -13.55 2.38 46.42
N LEU A 479 -13.75 3.47 45.67
CA LEU A 479 -12.70 4.15 44.92
C LEU A 479 -11.71 4.94 45.81
N THR A 480 -12.12 5.38 47.00
CA THR A 480 -11.21 6.01 47.98
C THR A 480 -10.31 5.01 48.68
N ASP A 481 -10.86 3.86 49.09
CA ASP A 481 -10.12 2.90 49.95
C ASP A 481 -9.01 2.15 49.19
N ILE A 482 -9.07 2.12 47.85
CA ILE A 482 -8.02 1.53 46.98
C ILE A 482 -6.85 2.51 46.75
N ALA A 483 -7.06 3.82 46.93
CA ALA A 483 -6.04 4.85 46.71
C ALA A 483 -5.01 4.93 47.85
N GLU A 484 -5.41 4.66 49.10
CA GLU A 484 -4.48 4.66 50.25
C GLU A 484 -3.61 3.39 50.33
N ALA A 485 -4.01 2.29 49.69
CA ALA A 485 -3.34 0.99 49.80
C ALA A 485 -2.12 0.79 48.86
N LYS A 486 -1.64 1.84 48.16
CA LYS A 486 -0.56 1.73 47.15
C LYS A 486 0.66 2.63 47.37
N MET A 487 0.78 3.28 48.53
CA MET A 487 1.84 4.25 48.83
C MET A 487 2.73 3.87 50.04
N THR A 488 2.99 2.57 50.26
CA THR A 488 4.08 2.13 51.15
C THR A 488 4.56 0.70 50.84
N GLU A 489 5.73 0.57 50.19
CA GLU A 489 6.76 -0.42 50.56
C GLU A 489 8.07 -0.15 49.79
N GLU A 490 9.09 0.33 50.49
CA GLU A 490 10.47 0.36 49.98
C GLU A 490 11.13 -1.01 50.23
N LEU A 491 11.71 -1.62 49.19
CA LEU A 491 12.55 -2.81 49.35
C LEU A 491 14.04 -2.44 49.35
N LYS A 492 14.75 -2.83 50.41
CA LYS A 492 16.22 -2.86 50.49
C LYS A 492 16.71 -4.30 50.68
N PRO A 493 17.93 -4.62 50.21
CA PRO A 493 18.39 -6.00 50.06
C PRO A 493 18.84 -6.62 51.39
N MET A 494 18.79 -7.94 51.47
CA MET A 494 19.35 -8.68 52.60
C MET A 494 20.08 -9.93 52.12
N ASP A 495 21.40 -9.97 52.34
CA ASP A 495 22.24 -11.15 52.21
C ASP A 495 21.82 -12.26 53.18
N THR A 496 22.12 -13.53 52.86
CA THR A 496 22.43 -14.53 53.90
C THR A 496 23.16 -15.76 53.34
N ASP A 497 24.44 -15.87 53.67
CA ASP A 497 25.12 -17.17 53.77
C ASP A 497 24.74 -17.87 55.08
N LYS A 498 24.39 -19.16 55.04
CA LYS A 498 25.16 -20.26 55.68
C LYS A 498 24.43 -21.61 55.74
N GLU A 499 25.16 -22.65 55.30
CA GLU A 499 25.32 -24.01 55.88
C GLU A 499 24.06 -24.69 56.48
N SER A 500 23.63 -25.85 55.96
CA SER A 500 24.38 -27.10 56.13
C SER A 500 23.65 -28.32 55.52
N ILE A 501 24.41 -29.32 55.04
CA ILE A 501 24.27 -30.78 55.30
C ILE A 501 25.33 -31.54 54.46
N ALA A 502 25.74 -32.73 54.95
CA ALA A 502 27.03 -33.35 54.65
C ALA A 502 27.09 -34.27 53.41
N GLU A 503 28.29 -34.30 52.83
CA GLU A 503 29.02 -35.41 52.18
C GLU A 503 28.24 -36.58 51.52
N SER A 504 28.59 -36.88 50.25
CA SER A 504 29.49 -38.03 50.02
C SER A 504 30.11 -38.13 48.60
N LYS A 505 31.46 -38.12 48.59
CA LYS A 505 32.39 -38.87 47.73
C LYS A 505 32.54 -38.55 46.22
N SER A 506 33.59 -37.76 46.00
CA SER A 506 34.53 -37.63 44.87
C SER A 506 35.08 -38.98 44.30
N PRO A 507 35.91 -39.03 43.22
CA PRO A 507 36.97 -38.06 42.87
C PRO A 507 37.14 -37.64 41.39
N GLU A 508 37.57 -36.38 41.23
CA GLU A 508 38.39 -35.93 40.10
C GLU A 508 39.89 -36.25 40.34
N MET A 509 40.64 -36.43 39.26
CA MET A 509 42.01 -35.93 39.08
C MET A 509 42.13 -35.56 37.59
N SER A 510 42.21 -34.28 37.22
CA SER A 510 43.41 -33.43 37.21
C SER A 510 44.52 -33.94 36.27
N MET A 511 44.79 -33.21 35.17
CA MET A 511 45.80 -32.15 35.11
C MET A 511 46.00 -31.61 33.68
N GLN A 512 46.32 -30.31 33.63
CA GLN A 512 47.13 -29.59 32.64
C GLN A 512 46.65 -29.39 31.18
N GLU A 513 46.75 -28.13 30.80
CA GLU A 513 46.78 -27.60 29.44
C GLU A 513 48.04 -28.07 28.71
N ASP A 514 47.94 -28.35 27.41
CA ASP A 514 49.04 -28.12 26.47
C ASP A 514 48.51 -27.66 25.11
N SER A 515 49.34 -26.93 24.37
CA SER A 515 48.98 -26.24 23.14
C SER A 515 49.08 -27.18 21.93
N GLY A 516 47.98 -27.40 21.22
CA GLY A 516 47.94 -28.22 20.01
C GLY A 516 46.99 -27.65 18.96
N SER A 517 47.54 -27.14 17.86
CA SER A 517 46.76 -26.77 16.68
C SER A 517 46.36 -28.00 15.89
N ASP A 518 45.07 -28.31 15.78
CA ASP A 518 44.55 -29.25 14.79
C ASP A 518 43.39 -28.63 14.00
N ILE A 519 43.72 -28.13 12.82
CA ILE A 519 42.77 -27.73 11.79
C ILE A 519 42.36 -29.02 11.07
N ALA A 520 41.15 -29.51 11.33
CA ALA A 520 40.55 -30.56 10.51
C ALA A 520 40.24 -29.98 9.10
N PRO A 521 40.79 -30.53 8.01
CA PRO A 521 40.62 -29.94 6.69
C PRO A 521 39.20 -30.17 6.15
N MET A 522 38.62 -29.13 5.56
CA MET A 522 37.48 -29.29 4.67
C MET A 522 37.89 -30.16 3.48
N GLN A 523 37.42 -31.42 3.44
CA GLN A 523 37.39 -32.17 2.20
C GLN A 523 36.23 -31.66 1.34
N THR A 524 36.56 -30.78 0.41
CA THR A 524 35.83 -30.70 -0.86
C THR A 524 36.16 -31.94 -1.67
N ASP A 525 35.14 -32.72 -2.04
CA ASP A 525 35.25 -33.61 -3.20
C ASP A 525 33.89 -33.76 -3.88
N GLU A 526 33.94 -33.82 -5.21
CA GLU A 526 32.78 -33.83 -6.08
C GLU A 526 32.15 -35.23 -6.15
N GLN A 527 30.92 -35.39 -5.65
CA GLN A 527 30.10 -36.57 -5.97
C GLN A 527 28.72 -36.16 -6.47
N ILE A 528 28.66 -35.93 -7.78
CA ILE A 528 27.43 -35.90 -8.57
C ILE A 528 26.93 -37.35 -8.71
N ASN A 529 26.28 -37.85 -7.64
CA ASN A 529 25.27 -38.92 -7.67
C ASN A 529 24.75 -39.15 -6.25
N LYS A 530 23.75 -38.35 -5.84
CA LYS A 530 22.90 -38.73 -4.70
C LYS A 530 21.82 -39.67 -5.21
N GLU A 531 22.02 -40.96 -5.03
CA GLU A 531 20.88 -41.88 -4.95
C GLU A 531 19.94 -41.35 -3.85
N GLN A 532 18.65 -41.22 -4.16
CA GLN A 532 17.68 -40.86 -3.13
C GLN A 532 17.66 -41.99 -2.09
N PHE A 533 17.98 -41.67 -0.85
CA PHE A 533 17.85 -42.62 0.25
C PHE A 533 16.37 -43.03 0.36
N VAL A 534 16.09 -44.32 0.12
CA VAL A 534 14.74 -44.88 0.30
C VAL A 534 14.78 -45.71 1.59
N PRO A 535 14.09 -45.30 2.67
CA PRO A 535 14.11 -46.03 3.92
C PRO A 535 13.45 -47.40 3.76
N GLY A 536 14.01 -48.41 4.44
CA GLY A 536 13.44 -49.75 4.48
C GLY A 536 12.08 -49.79 5.20
N PRO A 537 11.26 -50.85 5.01
CA PRO A 537 9.89 -50.94 5.54
C PRO A 537 9.77 -50.92 7.08
N ASN A 538 10.89 -51.05 7.81
CA ASN A 538 10.96 -51.00 9.27
C ASN A 538 11.78 -49.80 9.79
N GLU A 539 12.28 -48.94 8.91
CA GLU A 539 13.02 -47.73 9.30
C GLU A 539 12.05 -46.56 9.50
N LYS A 540 12.49 -45.51 10.20
CA LYS A 540 11.68 -44.28 10.25
C LYS A 540 11.49 -43.77 8.82
N PRO A 541 10.25 -43.45 8.38
CA PRO A 541 10.04 -42.75 7.14
C PRO A 541 10.93 -41.51 7.10
N LEU A 542 11.55 -41.26 5.94
CA LEU A 542 12.14 -39.95 5.70
C LEU A 542 11.08 -38.88 5.92
N TYR A 543 11.51 -37.70 6.35
CA TYR A 543 10.64 -36.55 6.42
C TYR A 543 10.23 -36.15 4.99
N ALA A 544 9.10 -36.70 4.54
CA ALA A 544 8.50 -36.39 3.26
C ALA A 544 7.92 -34.98 3.36
N VAL A 545 8.58 -34.04 2.68
CA VAL A 545 8.09 -32.67 2.56
C VAL A 545 6.85 -32.68 1.67
N GLU A 546 5.67 -32.53 2.27
CA GLU A 546 4.47 -32.22 1.50
C GLU A 546 4.62 -30.85 0.83
N PRO A 547 4.35 -30.72 -0.48
CA PRO A 547 4.37 -29.43 -1.17
C PRO A 547 3.16 -28.59 -0.76
N VAL A 548 3.31 -27.26 -0.82
CA VAL A 548 2.20 -26.31 -0.67
C VAL A 548 1.11 -26.61 -1.70
N THR A 549 -0.17 -26.55 -1.29
CA THR A 549 -1.33 -26.83 -2.15
C THR A 549 -2.09 -25.55 -2.53
N LEU A 550 -3.04 -25.65 -3.47
CA LEU A 550 -3.92 -24.51 -3.78
C LEU A 550 -4.86 -24.21 -2.61
N GLU A 551 -5.30 -25.25 -1.89
CA GLU A 551 -6.17 -25.17 -0.73
C GLU A 551 -5.50 -24.44 0.44
N ASP A 552 -4.17 -24.63 0.61
CA ASP A 552 -3.33 -23.87 1.53
C ASP A 552 -3.35 -22.37 1.19
N LEU A 553 -3.11 -22.01 -0.08
CA LEU A 553 -3.08 -20.61 -0.51
C LEU A 553 -4.45 -19.94 -0.44
N GLN A 554 -5.54 -20.68 -0.71
CA GLN A 554 -6.90 -20.19 -0.48
C GLN A 554 -7.18 -19.95 1.01
N LEU A 555 -6.74 -20.86 1.90
CA LEU A 555 -6.90 -20.69 3.34
C LEU A 555 -6.07 -19.49 3.84
N LEU A 556 -4.84 -19.35 3.37
CA LEU A 556 -3.95 -18.24 3.68
C LEU A 556 -4.57 -16.90 3.25
N ALA A 557 -5.09 -16.82 2.02
CA ALA A 557 -5.77 -15.64 1.52
C ALA A 557 -7.04 -15.33 2.33
N ASP A 558 -7.86 -16.33 2.66
CA ASP A 558 -9.09 -16.12 3.43
C ASP A 558 -8.84 -15.61 4.86
N LEU A 559 -7.70 -15.99 5.47
CA LEU A 559 -7.27 -15.49 6.78
C LEU A 559 -6.76 -14.04 6.70
N PHE A 560 -6.01 -13.71 5.64
CA PHE A 560 -5.39 -12.40 5.40
C PHE A 560 -5.99 -11.72 4.16
N TYR A 561 -7.29 -11.41 4.20
CA TYR A 561 -8.06 -11.13 2.99
C TYR A 561 -8.03 -9.64 2.58
N LEU A 562 -8.96 -8.81 3.09
CA LEU A 562 -9.09 -7.39 2.71
C LEU A 562 -9.29 -6.48 3.94
N PRO A 563 -9.10 -5.14 3.80
CA PRO A 563 -9.18 -4.20 4.93
C PRO A 563 -10.55 -4.14 5.63
N TYR A 564 -11.63 -4.60 4.98
CA TYR A 564 -13.00 -4.51 5.49
C TYR A 564 -13.77 -5.85 5.50
N GLU A 565 -13.15 -6.94 5.07
CA GLU A 565 -13.78 -8.27 5.04
C GLU A 565 -12.72 -9.39 5.16
N HIS A 566 -13.07 -10.45 5.89
CA HIS A 566 -12.33 -11.72 5.88
C HIS A 566 -12.83 -12.59 4.72
N GLY A 567 -12.00 -13.49 4.21
CA GLY A 567 -12.45 -14.46 3.22
C GLY A 567 -13.34 -15.54 3.84
N PRO A 568 -14.07 -16.32 3.01
CA PRO A 568 -15.11 -17.23 3.49
C PRO A 568 -14.68 -18.22 4.58
N LYS A 569 -13.50 -18.86 4.45
CA LYS A 569 -12.97 -19.80 5.45
C LYS A 569 -12.64 -19.09 6.78
N GLY A 570 -11.99 -17.92 6.72
CA GLY A 570 -11.65 -17.13 7.91
C GLY A 570 -12.91 -16.67 8.67
N ALA A 571 -13.91 -16.16 7.95
CA ALA A 571 -15.20 -15.77 8.51
C ALA A 571 -15.98 -16.97 9.09
N GLN A 572 -15.93 -18.14 8.43
CA GLN A 572 -16.54 -19.37 8.94
C GLN A 572 -15.89 -19.82 10.25
N MET A 573 -14.56 -19.89 10.30
CA MET A 573 -13.82 -20.29 11.51
C MET A 573 -14.13 -19.36 12.69
N LEU A 574 -14.21 -18.04 12.47
CA LEU A 574 -14.57 -17.10 13.53
C LEU A 574 -16.02 -17.29 14.03
N ARG A 575 -16.99 -17.52 13.12
CA ARG A 575 -18.39 -17.80 13.50
C ARG A 575 -18.54 -19.12 14.27
N GLU A 576 -17.88 -20.19 13.83
CA GLU A 576 -17.88 -21.47 14.56
C GLU A 576 -17.28 -21.33 15.96
N PHE A 577 -16.14 -20.62 16.09
CA PHE A 577 -15.52 -20.39 17.38
C PHE A 577 -16.44 -19.59 18.34
N GLN A 578 -17.08 -18.53 17.84
CA GLN A 578 -18.05 -17.74 18.61
C GLN A 578 -19.23 -18.59 19.08
N TRP A 579 -19.79 -19.43 18.19
CA TRP A 579 -20.90 -20.33 18.53
C TRP A 579 -20.48 -21.38 19.58
N LEU A 580 -19.31 -22.01 19.42
CA LEU A 580 -18.79 -22.99 20.37
C LEU A 580 -18.57 -22.38 21.76
N ARG A 581 -18.02 -21.16 21.82
CA ARG A 581 -17.85 -20.41 23.07
C ARG A 581 -19.19 -20.05 23.72
N ALA A 582 -20.15 -19.54 22.95
CA ALA A 582 -21.47 -19.15 23.43
C ALA A 582 -22.28 -20.33 23.99
N ASN A 583 -22.16 -21.52 23.38
CA ASN A 583 -22.90 -22.73 23.76
C ASN A 583 -22.11 -23.67 24.68
N SER A 584 -20.94 -23.26 25.16
CA SER A 584 -20.08 -24.08 26.04
C SER A 584 -20.72 -24.47 27.37
N SER A 585 -21.76 -23.75 27.82
CA SER A 585 -22.55 -24.12 28.98
C SER A 585 -23.17 -25.51 28.86
N VAL A 586 -23.58 -25.92 27.66
CA VAL A 586 -24.21 -27.22 27.35
C VAL A 586 -23.31 -28.40 27.73
N VAL A 587 -21.98 -28.22 27.62
CA VAL A 587 -20.97 -29.24 27.98
C VAL A 587 -20.34 -29.01 29.35
N SER A 588 -20.75 -27.98 30.11
CA SER A 588 -20.17 -27.68 31.43
C SER A 588 -20.75 -28.57 32.55
N VAL A 589 -19.94 -28.86 33.58
CA VAL A 589 -20.33 -29.60 34.81
C VAL A 589 -21.65 -29.11 35.45
N ASN A 590 -21.97 -27.82 35.31
CA ASN A 590 -23.16 -27.20 35.91
C ASN A 590 -24.46 -27.48 35.13
N CYS A 591 -24.38 -27.92 33.87
CA CYS A 591 -25.55 -28.31 33.09
C CYS A 591 -25.97 -29.74 33.44
N LYS A 592 -27.21 -29.90 33.95
CA LYS A 592 -27.78 -31.20 34.38
C LYS A 592 -28.15 -32.14 33.22
N GLY A 593 -27.34 -32.21 32.16
CA GLY A 593 -27.37 -33.24 31.10
C GLY A 593 -28.75 -33.56 30.53
N LYS A 594 -29.61 -32.55 30.31
CA LYS A 594 -31.01 -32.76 29.93
C LYS A 594 -31.26 -32.93 28.43
N ASP A 595 -30.29 -32.58 27.60
CA ASP A 595 -30.45 -32.46 26.16
C ASP A 595 -29.23 -33.05 25.46
N ALA A 596 -29.32 -34.35 25.16
CA ALA A 596 -28.24 -35.11 24.52
C ALA A 596 -27.99 -34.64 23.07
N GLU A 597 -29.02 -34.14 22.39
CA GLU A 597 -28.94 -33.65 21.01
C GLU A 597 -28.05 -32.41 20.92
N LYS A 598 -28.21 -31.44 21.83
CA LYS A 598 -27.34 -30.25 21.89
C LYS A 598 -25.89 -30.55 22.30
N ILE A 599 -25.68 -31.55 23.17
CA ILE A 599 -24.32 -32.00 23.53
C ILE A 599 -23.63 -32.61 22.31
N GLU A 600 -24.35 -33.43 21.54
CA GLU A 600 -23.85 -34.07 20.34
C GLU A 600 -23.62 -33.06 19.20
N GLU A 601 -24.51 -32.08 19.01
CA GLU A 601 -24.28 -30.95 18.08
C GLU A 601 -22.98 -30.21 18.44
N TRP A 602 -22.81 -29.83 19.71
CA TRP A 602 -21.63 -29.10 20.16
C TRP A 602 -20.35 -29.90 19.93
N ARG A 603 -20.33 -31.21 20.27
CA ARG A 603 -19.19 -32.10 20.06
C ARG A 603 -18.84 -32.26 18.57
N ASN A 604 -19.84 -32.44 17.71
CA ASN A 604 -19.62 -32.56 16.27
C ASN A 604 -19.09 -31.27 15.64
N ARG A 605 -19.57 -30.10 16.08
CA ARG A 605 -19.04 -28.80 15.63
C ARG A 605 -17.65 -28.52 16.17
N ALA A 606 -17.37 -28.89 17.42
CA ALA A 606 -16.03 -28.80 18.01
C ALA A 606 -15.02 -29.64 17.22
N ALA A 607 -15.35 -30.90 16.90
CA ALA A 607 -14.48 -31.78 16.10
C ALA A 607 -14.16 -31.21 14.70
N LYS A 608 -15.18 -30.70 13.99
CA LYS A 608 -14.99 -30.02 12.70
C LYS A 608 -14.15 -28.74 12.82
N PHE A 609 -14.33 -27.99 13.90
CA PHE A 609 -13.53 -26.81 14.19
C PHE A 609 -12.06 -27.15 14.49
N GLU A 610 -11.80 -28.21 15.26
CA GLU A 610 -10.47 -28.73 15.50
C GLU A 610 -9.75 -29.20 14.21
N GLU A 611 -10.50 -29.76 13.25
CA GLU A 611 -9.99 -30.09 11.92
C GLU A 611 -9.60 -28.82 11.15
N MET A 612 -10.46 -27.79 11.10
CA MET A 612 -10.13 -26.49 10.48
C MET A 612 -8.89 -25.83 11.11
N CYS A 613 -8.75 -25.86 12.44
CA CYS A 613 -7.53 -25.39 13.12
C CYS A 613 -6.29 -26.19 12.69
N SER A 614 -6.45 -27.49 12.43
CA SER A 614 -5.35 -28.36 12.01
C SER A 614 -4.92 -28.10 10.56
N LEU A 615 -5.84 -27.66 9.69
CA LEU A 615 -5.51 -27.19 8.34
C LEU A 615 -4.57 -25.97 8.38
N VAL A 616 -4.82 -24.99 9.26
CA VAL A 616 -3.95 -23.82 9.43
C VAL A 616 -2.53 -24.23 9.88
N MET A 617 -2.42 -25.23 10.75
CA MET A 617 -1.12 -25.76 11.19
C MET A 617 -0.39 -26.53 10.09
N GLY A 618 -1.12 -27.31 9.28
CA GLY A 618 -0.59 -28.02 8.10
C GLY A 618 -0.09 -27.04 7.03
N MET A 619 -0.89 -26.02 6.71
CA MET A 619 -0.55 -24.92 5.81
C MET A 619 0.76 -24.24 6.23
N PHE A 620 0.91 -23.84 7.50
CA PHE A 620 2.16 -23.27 8.01
C PHE A 620 3.35 -24.24 7.86
N THR A 621 3.14 -25.54 8.12
CA THR A 621 4.21 -26.55 8.02
C THR A 621 4.68 -26.71 6.57
N ARG A 622 3.76 -26.78 5.60
CA ARG A 622 4.09 -26.87 4.18
C ARG A 622 4.75 -25.59 3.64
N LEU A 623 4.22 -24.42 3.99
CA LEU A 623 4.84 -23.12 3.68
C LEU A 623 6.26 -23.03 4.26
N SER A 624 6.47 -23.46 5.51
CA SER A 624 7.79 -23.44 6.16
C SER A 624 8.83 -24.31 5.47
N ASN A 625 8.40 -25.29 4.69
CA ASN A 625 9.25 -26.22 3.93
C ASN A 625 9.36 -25.86 2.44
N CYS A 626 8.77 -24.76 1.97
CA CYS A 626 8.82 -24.40 0.55
C CYS A 626 10.24 -24.08 0.07
N ALA A 627 10.47 -24.26 -1.23
CA ALA A 627 11.75 -24.00 -1.88
C ALA A 627 12.03 -22.49 -1.98
N ASN A 628 10.99 -21.69 -2.23
CA ASN A 628 11.09 -20.23 -2.31
C ASN A 628 11.16 -19.59 -0.92
N ARG A 629 12.37 -19.51 -0.37
CA ARG A 629 12.61 -18.95 0.96
C ARG A 629 12.22 -17.47 1.08
N THR A 630 12.24 -16.71 -0.02
CA THR A 630 11.88 -15.28 0.04
C THR A 630 10.40 -15.07 0.30
N ILE A 631 9.50 -15.77 -0.40
CA ILE A 631 8.05 -15.68 -0.15
C ILE A 631 7.75 -16.05 1.32
N LEU A 632 8.40 -17.10 1.84
CA LEU A 632 8.24 -17.50 3.23
C LEU A 632 8.70 -16.40 4.20
N TYR A 633 9.87 -15.78 3.98
CA TYR A 633 10.43 -14.81 4.93
C TYR A 633 9.66 -13.49 4.96
N ASP A 634 9.19 -13.00 3.81
CA ASP A 634 8.31 -11.83 3.74
C ASP A 634 7.02 -12.07 4.55
N MET A 635 6.45 -13.27 4.52
CA MET A 635 5.18 -13.58 5.19
C MET A 635 5.32 -14.20 6.60
N TYR A 636 6.54 -14.50 7.06
CA TYR A 636 6.76 -15.44 8.17
C TYR A 636 6.08 -15.03 9.48
N SER A 637 6.18 -13.74 9.85
CA SER A 637 5.58 -13.18 11.07
C SER A 637 4.07 -13.41 11.11
N TYR A 638 3.37 -13.07 10.03
CA TYR A 638 1.92 -13.20 9.90
C TYR A 638 1.47 -14.66 9.98
N VAL A 639 2.09 -15.55 9.19
CA VAL A 639 1.71 -16.98 9.15
C VAL A 639 2.04 -17.67 10.49
N TRP A 640 3.13 -17.28 11.15
CA TRP A 640 3.47 -17.76 12.49
C TRP A 640 2.46 -17.32 13.54
N ASP A 641 2.05 -16.05 13.56
CA ASP A 641 1.11 -15.51 14.56
C ASP A 641 -0.27 -16.18 14.43
N ILE A 642 -0.84 -16.23 13.21
CA ILE A 642 -2.15 -16.88 13.02
C ILE A 642 -2.11 -18.37 13.37
N LYS A 643 -1.04 -19.10 13.00
CA LYS A 643 -0.87 -20.51 13.38
C LYS A 643 -0.76 -20.68 14.90
N SER A 644 -0.09 -19.75 15.58
CA SER A 644 0.09 -19.79 17.04
C SER A 644 -1.21 -19.51 17.78
N ILE A 645 -1.95 -18.48 17.34
CA ILE A 645 -3.28 -18.15 17.85
C ILE A 645 -4.25 -19.30 17.60
N MET A 646 -4.30 -19.87 16.39
CA MET A 646 -5.19 -20.99 16.07
C MET A 646 -4.84 -22.26 16.85
N SER A 647 -3.56 -22.50 17.15
CA SER A 647 -3.13 -23.58 18.04
C SER A 647 -3.65 -23.39 19.47
N MET A 648 -3.62 -22.16 20.00
CA MET A 648 -4.15 -21.84 21.34
C MET A 648 -5.69 -21.92 21.37
N VAL A 649 -6.36 -21.43 20.33
CA VAL A 649 -7.82 -21.51 20.15
C VAL A 649 -8.30 -22.97 20.08
N LYS A 650 -7.56 -23.85 19.38
CA LYS A 650 -7.82 -25.30 19.40
C LYS A 650 -7.78 -25.87 20.82
N SER A 651 -6.70 -25.61 21.56
CA SER A 651 -6.55 -26.08 22.95
C SER A 651 -7.65 -25.54 23.88
N PHE A 652 -8.11 -24.30 23.66
CA PHE A 652 -9.21 -23.71 24.43
C PHE A 652 -10.55 -24.40 24.15
N VAL A 653 -10.88 -24.73 22.89
CA VAL A 653 -12.09 -25.51 22.56
C VAL A 653 -12.03 -26.91 23.16
N GLN A 654 -10.87 -27.58 23.10
CA GLN A 654 -10.66 -28.86 23.78
C GLN A 654 -10.88 -28.75 25.30
N TRP A 655 -10.35 -27.71 25.94
CA TRP A 655 -10.54 -27.46 27.37
C TRP A 655 -12.02 -27.26 27.75
N LEU A 656 -12.80 -26.53 26.94
CA LEU A 656 -14.25 -26.41 27.13
C LEU A 656 -14.97 -27.77 27.07
N ALA A 657 -14.50 -28.70 26.22
CA ALA A 657 -15.04 -30.06 26.13
C ALA A 657 -14.65 -30.95 27.32
N PHE A 658 -13.49 -30.70 27.93
CA PHE A 658 -13.00 -31.43 29.12
C PHE A 658 -13.63 -30.97 30.43
N ALA A 659 -14.19 -29.75 30.50
CA ALA A 659 -14.96 -29.25 31.65
C ALA A 659 -16.35 -29.94 31.83
N ALA A 660 -16.46 -31.19 31.35
CA ALA A 660 -17.63 -32.06 31.33
C ALA A 660 -17.46 -33.36 32.15
N TYR A 661 -16.24 -33.65 32.61
CA TYR A 661 -15.83 -34.91 33.27
C TYR A 661 -15.47 -34.70 34.75
#